data_AF-A0A2P5GGR2-F1
#
_entry.id   AF-A0A2P5GGR2-F1
#
_cell.length_a   1.000
_cell.length_b   1.000
_cell.length_c   1.000
_cell.angle_alpha   90.00
_cell.angle_beta   90.00
_cell.angle_gamma   90.00
#
_symmetry.space_group_name_H-M   'P 1'
#
loop_
_entity.id
_entity.type
_entity.pdbx_description
1 polymer ?
#
loop_
_entity_poly.entity_id
_entity_poly.type
_entity_poly.pdbx_seq_one_letter_code
_entity_poly.pdbx_strand_id
1 'polypeptide(L)'
;MTSTFEIKYIEIQWYDKDTVTKVTESLHAIPVEYNDEHSHFECETTIYPRTEGILRGQLAVRFIAGSAVIPCIKMSYGAEQQLFPVEDIDSGKTWWIVQDSWDAKEKYWRHSSVNTAGTLILALDDVHCHINIGSMDFSREQLERYLTGFKDDLWELILDESSSVQASREQGSIGINNATIDCAQNIIMHAHKILSNPKAELREIQTLKPRKAVKPVNRTFMELATKTNQSVLTSRAVTPTFNMAENRYILFALERSYRIIKQIVILSGNKAKRYAALIDKLQQQYDSITDSVTIDRDLVVKDLEIIRQRCKLSYWQQQLAQSIFSEKIVYDADGPQYNVLHFRSQKPTQENDGFFIEINVQGQWKKDNEKSTVLSFNSKVNASLLNLVRCLRQHAEYKITGAGRRYETAKAVIYVIDYLNDIEIVDARELYLAQQKYSQEIKQGKVLDANNWQRKLNPRELDEQTKEKVALQNRIGFYSENQSLSEAVFKKVEPKQRQLAQLITQFKALGVTASSHFPNSMTFVQNPHYQGVHNGYKQLMASTRLTNEDLLLSLEEIDAIGLVNMPLLYERWCLLQIMKVLIESFRFIPQTNWKYQVVDAIKDRKKDIEILFDNPHSKRTLTLAYEKTLENGKRPDFVIDLQWTADKDDQARYSRRFVLDAKFYDHSTFARSGGLLGVIDGLRNQKDYREATNNPVFLIHPCKDVIADVVTAQHWGKYSYLGEAGSGAGGIKPNHDYGAIFLSPIDKELYNDELQRLLGLFLQYKLESSNTSSLPNDLTQAKPFCIRCGSVELRTIEKTGGYTNKQGVQSARTPRSVWLQCTECEQFISFNHCQQSDTRLVKNGLYWTYHSARAIEPFNIKCPECGEWGGW
;
A
#
# COMPACT_ATOMS: atom_id res chain seq x y z
N MET A 1 -9.60 32.17 31.85
CA MET A 1 -9.63 33.36 30.97
C MET A 1 -10.68 33.14 29.89
N THR A 2 -11.53 34.12 29.53
CA THR A 2 -12.55 33.95 28.45
C THR A 2 -11.96 34.33 27.09
N SER A 3 -12.24 33.54 26.04
CA SER A 3 -11.71 33.82 24.70
C SER A 3 -12.33 35.09 24.10
N THR A 4 -11.50 35.90 23.44
CA THR A 4 -11.92 37.09 22.67
C THR A 4 -12.24 36.75 21.20
N PHE A 5 -12.18 35.47 20.87
CA PHE A 5 -12.39 34.91 19.55
C PHE A 5 -13.24 33.63 19.65
N GLU A 6 -13.86 33.27 18.54
CA GLU A 6 -14.57 32.01 18.37
C GLU A 6 -14.05 31.25 17.14
N ILE A 7 -14.10 29.93 17.21
CA ILE A 7 -13.70 29.02 16.13
C ILE A 7 -14.93 28.21 15.72
N LYS A 8 -15.23 28.16 14.42
CA LYS A 8 -16.36 27.39 13.85
C LYS A 8 -15.95 26.65 12.58
N TYR A 9 -16.81 25.70 12.20
CA TYR A 9 -16.82 25.21 10.83
C TYR A 9 -17.79 26.04 10.01
N ILE A 10 -17.35 26.48 8.84
CA ILE A 10 -18.20 27.21 7.89
C ILE A 10 -18.10 26.58 6.49
N GLU A 11 -19.19 26.62 5.73
CA GLU A 11 -19.21 26.31 4.30
C GLU A 11 -19.45 27.59 3.52
N ILE A 12 -18.55 27.91 2.60
CA ILE A 12 -18.61 29.14 1.82
C ILE A 12 -18.90 28.78 0.36
N GLN A 13 -19.97 29.34 -0.17
CA GLN A 13 -20.32 29.24 -1.59
C GLN A 13 -19.77 30.45 -2.33
N TRP A 14 -19.00 30.21 -3.38
CA TRP A 14 -18.36 31.27 -4.17
C TRP A 14 -18.96 31.33 -5.57
N TYR A 15 -19.13 32.54 -6.11
CA TYR A 15 -19.50 32.73 -7.51
C TYR A 15 -18.27 32.67 -8.43
N ASP A 16 -17.19 33.31 -7.97
CA ASP A 16 -15.85 33.33 -8.55
C ASP A 16 -14.79 33.46 -7.44
N LYS A 17 -13.52 33.62 -7.80
CA LYS A 17 -12.40 33.61 -6.84
C LYS A 17 -12.47 34.72 -5.77
N ASP A 18 -13.20 35.81 -6.03
CA ASP A 18 -13.23 37.00 -5.18
C ASP A 18 -14.63 37.23 -4.58
N THR A 19 -15.68 36.60 -5.11
CA THR A 19 -17.08 36.88 -4.78
C THR A 19 -17.71 35.76 -3.96
N VAL A 20 -17.98 36.05 -2.69
CA VAL A 20 -18.74 35.18 -1.77
C VAL A 20 -20.24 35.35 -2.04
N THR A 21 -20.98 34.24 -2.07
CA THR A 21 -22.44 34.26 -2.26
C THR A 21 -23.21 33.87 -1.00
N LYS A 22 -22.64 32.97 -0.19
CA LYS A 22 -23.28 32.46 1.02
C LYS A 22 -22.24 31.90 1.96
N VAL A 23 -22.41 32.18 3.25
CA VAL A 23 -21.66 31.53 4.34
C VAL A 23 -22.66 30.74 5.19
N THR A 24 -22.40 29.45 5.39
CA THR A 24 -23.22 28.58 6.25
C THR A 24 -22.38 28.19 7.47
N GLU A 25 -22.80 28.61 8.66
CA GLU A 25 -22.08 28.35 9.91
C GLU A 25 -22.49 27.02 10.58
N SER A 26 -21.55 26.40 11.29
CA SER A 26 -21.84 25.31 12.20
C SER A 26 -22.74 25.79 13.34
N LEU A 27 -23.68 24.93 13.75
CA LEU A 27 -24.61 25.20 14.84
C LEU A 27 -23.87 25.56 16.13
N HIS A 28 -22.78 24.84 16.42
CA HIS A 28 -21.94 25.02 17.60
C HIS A 28 -20.55 25.52 17.23
N ALA A 29 -19.99 26.38 18.09
CA ALA A 29 -18.57 26.73 18.07
C ALA A 29 -17.73 25.61 18.68
N ILE A 30 -16.48 25.51 18.25
CA ILE A 30 -15.50 24.61 18.83
C ILE A 30 -15.20 25.13 20.25
N PRO A 31 -15.32 24.30 21.30
CA PRO A 31 -14.96 24.70 22.66
C PRO A 31 -13.50 25.10 22.74
N VAL A 32 -13.22 26.27 23.32
CA VAL A 32 -11.87 26.78 23.54
C VAL A 32 -11.66 26.94 25.05
N GLU A 33 -10.62 26.31 25.57
CA GLU A 33 -10.24 26.35 26.97
C GLU A 33 -8.90 27.08 27.13
N TYR A 34 -8.63 27.67 28.29
CA TYR A 34 -7.36 28.32 28.57
C TYR A 34 -6.50 27.43 29.45
N ASN A 35 -5.30 27.10 29.00
CA ASN A 35 -4.33 26.33 29.77
C ASN A 35 -3.45 27.27 30.61
N ASP A 36 -3.70 27.30 31.92
CA ASP A 36 -2.96 28.14 32.87
C ASP A 36 -1.47 27.75 33.01
N GLU A 37 -1.12 26.46 32.86
CA GLU A 37 0.27 25.98 32.98
C GLU A 37 1.15 26.42 31.81
N HIS A 38 0.55 26.52 30.61
CA HIS A 38 1.28 26.82 29.38
C HIS A 38 0.93 28.18 28.77
N SER A 39 0.08 28.98 29.44
CA SER A 39 -0.29 30.35 29.08
C SER A 39 -0.78 30.50 27.62
N HIS A 40 -1.63 29.58 27.17
CA HIS A 40 -2.24 29.63 25.83
C HIS A 40 -3.64 29.01 25.84
N PHE A 41 -4.44 29.30 24.81
CA PHE A 41 -5.73 28.65 24.62
C PHE A 41 -5.56 27.32 23.89
N GLU A 42 -6.38 26.33 24.20
CA GLU A 42 -6.41 25.02 23.55
C GLU A 42 -7.82 24.70 23.07
N CYS A 43 -7.93 24.04 21.93
CA CYS A 43 -9.19 23.46 21.46
C CYS A 43 -8.94 22.18 20.67
N GLU A 44 -9.91 21.27 20.69
CA GLU A 44 -9.83 19.99 19.98
C GLU A 44 -10.80 19.94 18.80
N THR A 45 -10.34 19.31 17.72
CA THR A 45 -11.15 19.14 16.52
C THR A 45 -10.69 17.94 15.69
N THR A 46 -11.38 17.61 14.60
CA THR A 46 -11.08 16.40 13.80
C THR A 46 -10.88 16.70 12.31
N ILE A 47 -10.03 15.92 11.65
CA ILE A 47 -10.02 15.82 10.18
C ILE A 47 -11.40 15.32 9.72
N TYR A 48 -11.90 15.86 8.60
CA TYR A 48 -13.25 15.58 8.08
C TYR A 48 -14.40 15.75 9.12
N PRO A 49 -14.54 16.93 9.72
CA PRO A 49 -15.53 17.18 10.77
C PRO A 49 -16.97 16.91 10.33
N ARG A 50 -17.76 16.31 11.22
CA ARG A 50 -19.20 16.13 11.02
C ARG A 50 -19.94 17.34 11.57
N THR A 51 -20.53 18.13 10.67
CA THR A 51 -21.41 19.22 11.07
C THR A 51 -22.71 19.13 10.29
N GLU A 52 -23.84 19.12 10.99
CA GLU A 52 -25.16 19.12 10.33
C GLU A 52 -25.31 20.35 9.43
N GLY A 53 -25.82 20.14 8.21
CA GLY A 53 -26.05 21.20 7.24
C GLY A 53 -24.81 21.70 6.50
N ILE A 54 -23.61 21.16 6.77
CA ILE A 54 -22.35 21.55 6.14
C ILE A 54 -21.70 20.34 5.46
N LEU A 55 -21.55 20.40 4.13
CA LEU A 55 -20.94 19.32 3.35
C LEU A 55 -19.42 19.48 3.21
N ARG A 56 -18.94 20.71 2.97
CA ARG A 56 -17.52 21.07 2.80
C ARG A 56 -17.06 22.05 3.87
N GLY A 57 -17.18 21.66 5.14
CA GLY A 57 -16.81 22.52 6.27
C GLY A 57 -15.33 22.92 6.25
N GLN A 58 -15.07 24.17 6.58
CA GLN A 58 -13.73 24.74 6.73
C GLN A 58 -13.60 25.35 8.13
N LEU A 59 -12.46 25.12 8.79
CA LEU A 59 -12.17 25.76 10.06
C LEU A 59 -11.96 27.27 9.85
N ALA A 60 -12.72 28.08 10.58
CA ALA A 60 -12.72 29.52 10.49
C ALA A 60 -12.68 30.15 11.88
N VAL A 61 -12.04 31.30 11.97
CA VAL A 61 -11.86 32.07 13.20
C VAL A 61 -12.53 33.42 13.06
N ARG A 62 -13.19 33.88 14.11
CA ARG A 62 -13.78 35.22 14.19
C ARG A 62 -13.40 35.87 15.51
N PHE A 63 -13.05 37.15 15.48
CA PHE A 63 -12.89 37.95 16.69
C PHE A 63 -14.26 38.45 17.18
N ILE A 64 -14.53 38.33 18.48
CA ILE A 64 -15.81 38.73 19.08
C ILE A 64 -15.88 40.25 19.24
N ALA A 65 -14.76 40.89 19.57
CA ALA A 65 -14.54 42.33 19.50
C ALA A 65 -13.55 42.60 18.37
N GLY A 66 -13.88 43.49 17.44
CA GLY A 66 -13.07 43.73 16.23
C GLY A 66 -11.58 43.91 16.53
N SER A 67 -10.74 43.25 15.74
CA SER A 67 -9.28 43.31 15.84
C SER A 67 -8.69 43.88 14.54
N ALA A 68 -7.64 44.68 14.66
CA ALA A 68 -6.87 45.19 13.52
C ALA A 68 -5.76 44.22 13.06
N VAL A 69 -5.59 43.08 13.77
CA VAL A 69 -4.53 42.11 13.51
C VAL A 69 -5.02 41.02 12.56
N ILE A 70 -4.19 40.69 11.56
CA ILE A 70 -4.42 39.58 10.64
C ILE A 70 -3.97 38.29 11.35
N PRO A 71 -4.87 37.36 11.68
CA PRO A 71 -4.50 36.13 12.34
C PRO A 71 -3.68 35.24 11.41
N CYS A 72 -2.69 34.53 11.96
CA CYS A 72 -1.78 33.70 11.18
C CYS A 72 -1.56 32.32 11.83
N ILE A 73 -1.18 31.35 11.01
CA ILE A 73 -0.78 30.01 11.44
C ILE A 73 0.74 29.97 11.50
N LYS A 74 1.29 29.62 12.67
CA LYS A 74 2.74 29.40 12.82
C LYS A 74 3.12 28.02 12.28
N MET A 75 4.01 28.01 11.29
CA MET A 75 4.51 26.80 10.66
C MET A 75 5.77 26.29 11.37
N SER A 76 6.08 24.99 11.22
CA SER A 76 7.17 24.29 11.91
C SER A 76 8.57 24.88 11.66
N TYR A 77 8.74 25.59 10.54
CA TYR A 77 10.00 26.21 10.10
C TYR A 77 10.10 27.71 10.44
N GLY A 78 9.18 28.22 11.27
CA GLY A 78 9.16 29.62 11.71
C GLY A 78 8.56 30.60 10.71
N ALA A 79 8.04 30.14 9.57
CA ALA A 79 7.21 30.99 8.70
C ALA A 79 5.76 31.04 9.19
N GLU A 80 5.04 32.05 8.74
CA GLU A 80 3.65 32.30 9.13
C GLU A 80 2.76 32.32 7.88
N GLN A 81 1.65 31.59 7.91
CA GLN A 81 0.63 31.64 6.88
C GLN A 81 -0.50 32.57 7.35
N GLN A 82 -0.70 33.69 6.67
CA GLN A 82 -1.78 34.63 6.97
C GLN A 82 -3.13 34.05 6.55
N LEU A 83 -4.17 34.28 7.36
CA LEU A 83 -5.55 33.90 7.04
C LEU A 83 -6.21 34.95 6.15
N PHE A 84 -7.15 34.50 5.32
CA PHE A 84 -7.92 35.34 4.40
C PHE A 84 -9.28 35.74 5.02
N PRO A 85 -9.69 37.01 4.95
CA PRO A 85 -10.97 37.46 5.47
C PRO A 85 -12.12 37.17 4.49
N VAL A 86 -13.24 36.69 5.03
CA VAL A 86 -14.49 36.40 4.31
C VAL A 86 -15.62 37.09 5.06
N GLU A 87 -16.27 38.06 4.41
CA GLU A 87 -17.49 38.66 4.94
C GLU A 87 -18.71 37.83 4.56
N ASP A 88 -19.50 37.47 5.56
CA ASP A 88 -20.84 36.96 5.36
C ASP A 88 -21.80 38.12 5.06
N ILE A 89 -22.35 38.13 3.84
CA ILE A 89 -23.23 39.20 3.33
C ILE A 89 -24.52 39.28 4.16
N ASP A 90 -25.01 38.14 4.67
CA ASP A 90 -26.28 38.08 5.38
C ASP A 90 -26.15 38.55 6.83
N SER A 91 -25.06 38.20 7.52
CA SER A 91 -24.87 38.52 8.94
C SER A 91 -23.92 39.68 9.22
N GLY A 92 -23.15 40.14 8.22
CA GLY A 92 -22.12 41.17 8.37
C GLY A 92 -20.90 40.72 9.18
N LYS A 93 -20.75 39.41 9.44
CA LYS A 93 -19.61 38.86 10.20
C LYS A 93 -18.41 38.62 9.29
N THR A 94 -17.23 38.96 9.77
CA THR A 94 -15.96 38.62 9.10
C THR A 94 -15.35 37.35 9.69
N TRP A 95 -15.19 36.32 8.87
CA TRP A 95 -14.54 35.06 9.18
C TRP A 95 -13.14 35.00 8.55
N TRP A 96 -12.15 34.55 9.31
CA TRP A 96 -10.79 34.33 8.84
C TRP A 96 -10.57 32.86 8.52
N ILE A 97 -10.17 32.57 7.29
CA ILE A 97 -10.05 31.20 6.76
C ILE A 97 -8.68 30.92 6.14
N VAL A 98 -8.34 29.64 6.01
CA VAL A 98 -7.15 29.19 5.28
C VAL A 98 -7.43 29.17 3.78
N GLN A 99 -6.68 29.92 2.99
CA GLN A 99 -6.85 29.99 1.55
C GLN A 99 -5.61 29.39 0.85
N ASP A 100 -5.73 28.21 0.24
CA ASP A 100 -4.58 27.55 -0.41
C ASP A 100 -4.63 27.66 -1.95
N SER A 101 -5.67 27.13 -2.61
CA SER A 101 -5.75 27.15 -4.08
C SER A 101 -7.18 27.19 -4.61
N TRP A 102 -7.41 27.89 -5.71
CA TRP A 102 -8.74 28.05 -6.31
C TRP A 102 -9.08 26.89 -7.26
N ASP A 103 -10.24 26.26 -7.06
CA ASP A 103 -10.81 25.30 -8.02
C ASP A 103 -11.81 26.01 -8.95
N ALA A 104 -11.37 26.29 -10.18
CA ALA A 104 -12.20 27.00 -11.15
C ALA A 104 -13.41 26.20 -11.64
N LYS A 105 -13.36 24.86 -11.56
CA LYS A 105 -14.43 23.99 -12.05
C LYS A 105 -15.58 23.93 -11.04
N GLU A 106 -15.22 23.73 -9.78
CA GLU A 106 -16.16 23.59 -8.67
C GLU A 106 -16.44 24.91 -7.94
N LYS A 107 -15.77 25.99 -8.34
CA LYS A 107 -15.91 27.35 -7.81
C LYS A 107 -15.79 27.42 -6.29
N TYR A 108 -14.65 26.97 -5.75
CA TYR A 108 -14.36 27.13 -4.32
C TYR A 108 -12.85 27.17 -4.05
N TRP A 109 -12.47 27.72 -2.91
CA TRP A 109 -11.10 27.67 -2.41
C TRP A 109 -10.84 26.33 -1.71
N ARG A 110 -9.84 25.59 -2.16
CA ARG A 110 -9.31 24.43 -1.46
C ARG A 110 -8.54 24.88 -0.23
N HIS A 111 -8.71 24.15 0.87
CA HIS A 111 -8.09 24.41 2.16
C HIS A 111 -7.54 23.13 2.78
N SER A 112 -6.36 23.23 3.35
CA SER A 112 -5.63 22.14 4.03
C SER A 112 -6.05 21.96 5.48
N SER A 113 -6.77 22.92 6.09
CA SER A 113 -7.14 22.92 7.51
C SER A 113 -8.00 21.73 7.94
N VAL A 114 -8.74 21.09 7.03
CA VAL A 114 -9.53 19.88 7.32
C VAL A 114 -8.77 18.56 7.11
N ASN A 115 -7.59 18.61 6.51
CA ASN A 115 -6.76 17.45 6.15
C ASN A 115 -5.45 17.38 6.95
N THR A 116 -5.15 18.41 7.74
CA THR A 116 -3.95 18.48 8.58
C THR A 116 -4.27 17.90 9.95
N ALA A 117 -3.50 16.91 10.39
CA ALA A 117 -3.57 16.43 11.76
C ALA A 117 -2.37 16.92 12.57
N GLY A 118 -2.53 16.94 13.90
CA GLY A 118 -1.54 17.44 14.84
C GLY A 118 -1.95 18.77 15.46
N THR A 119 -0.98 19.49 16.05
CA THR A 119 -1.24 20.76 16.74
C THR A 119 -0.95 21.94 15.83
N LEU A 120 -2.01 22.64 15.40
CA LEU A 120 -1.92 23.88 14.65
C LEU A 120 -1.87 25.05 15.64
N ILE A 121 -0.82 25.87 15.53
CA ILE A 121 -0.64 27.04 16.40
C ILE A 121 -1.18 28.27 15.68
N LEU A 122 -2.33 28.75 16.15
CA LEU A 122 -2.99 29.95 15.66
C LEU A 122 -2.53 31.14 16.50
N ALA A 123 -1.88 32.11 15.87
CA ALA A 123 -1.50 33.36 16.51
C ALA A 123 -2.60 34.40 16.30
N LEU A 124 -3.12 34.91 17.41
CA LEU A 124 -4.24 35.85 17.50
C LEU A 124 -3.78 37.03 18.38
N ASP A 125 -3.16 38.04 17.78
CA ASP A 125 -2.61 39.18 18.52
C ASP A 125 -1.55 38.72 19.56
N ASP A 126 -1.63 39.15 20.82
CA ASP A 126 -0.77 38.70 21.94
C ASP A 126 -1.10 37.28 22.46
N VAL A 127 -2.06 36.59 21.83
CA VAL A 127 -2.60 35.31 22.30
C VAL A 127 -2.27 34.20 21.32
N HIS A 128 -2.00 33.01 21.84
CA HIS A 128 -1.82 31.79 21.04
C HIS A 128 -2.93 30.80 21.34
N CYS A 129 -3.47 30.18 20.29
CA CYS A 129 -4.42 29.08 20.40
C CYS A 129 -3.85 27.83 19.74
N HIS A 130 -3.71 26.75 20.50
CA HIS A 130 -3.31 25.45 20.00
C HIS A 130 -4.54 24.65 19.62
N ILE A 131 -4.73 24.45 18.32
CA ILE A 131 -5.81 23.65 17.76
C ILE A 131 -5.27 22.23 17.57
N ASN A 132 -5.74 21.31 18.40
CA ASN A 132 -5.39 19.89 18.32
C ASN A 132 -6.35 19.20 17.34
N ILE A 133 -5.84 18.82 16.16
CA ILE A 133 -6.63 18.20 15.10
C ILE A 133 -6.35 16.69 15.07
N GLY A 134 -7.31 15.89 15.56
CA GLY A 134 -7.29 14.43 15.53
C GLY A 134 -8.09 13.84 14.35
N SER A 135 -8.47 12.57 14.42
CA SER A 135 -9.48 11.96 13.55
C SER A 135 -10.52 11.25 14.42
N MET A 136 -11.77 11.10 13.95
CA MET A 136 -12.77 10.30 14.66
C MET A 136 -12.31 8.85 14.90
N ASP A 137 -11.54 8.29 13.95
CA ASP A 137 -11.06 6.91 13.98
C ASP A 137 -9.57 6.79 14.37
N PHE A 138 -8.84 7.92 14.50
CA PHE A 138 -7.41 7.90 14.85
C PHE A 138 -7.07 8.87 15.99
N SER A 139 -6.41 8.35 17.02
CA SER A 139 -5.86 9.15 18.11
C SER A 139 -4.64 9.96 17.66
N ARG A 140 -4.30 11.01 18.43
CA ARG A 140 -3.07 11.78 18.21
C ARG A 140 -1.82 10.89 18.17
N GLU A 141 -1.69 9.97 19.12
CA GLU A 141 -0.55 9.04 19.18
C GLU A 141 -0.46 8.17 17.92
N GLN A 142 -1.61 7.78 17.36
CA GLN A 142 -1.68 7.01 16.13
C GLN A 142 -1.24 7.83 14.91
N LEU A 143 -1.58 9.12 14.86
CA LEU A 143 -1.16 10.04 13.80
C LEU A 143 0.34 10.35 13.90
N GLU A 144 0.88 10.52 15.10
CA GLU A 144 2.32 10.65 15.34
C GLU A 144 3.08 9.38 14.90
N ARG A 145 2.51 8.18 15.10
CA ARG A 145 3.10 6.93 14.58
C ARG A 145 3.18 6.89 13.05
N TYR A 146 2.22 7.45 12.32
CA TYR A 146 2.34 7.59 10.85
C TYR A 146 3.52 8.49 10.47
N LEU A 147 3.67 9.62 11.16
CA LEU A 147 4.76 10.56 10.88
C LEU A 147 6.13 9.96 11.20
N THR A 148 6.28 9.35 12.38
CA THR A 148 7.52 8.67 12.77
C THR A 148 7.80 7.50 11.84
N GLY A 149 6.79 6.69 11.50
CA GLY A 149 6.91 5.59 10.55
C GLY A 149 7.40 6.05 9.19
N PHE A 150 6.82 7.11 8.63
CA PHE A 150 7.28 7.73 7.38
C PHE A 150 8.75 8.17 7.43
N LYS A 151 9.15 8.91 8.47
CA LYS A 151 10.53 9.40 8.61
C LYS A 151 11.52 8.25 8.73
N ASP A 152 11.24 7.30 9.62
CA ASP A 152 12.10 6.14 9.86
C ASP A 152 12.20 5.26 8.60
N ASP A 153 11.09 5.04 7.91
CA ASP A 153 11.03 4.22 6.71
C ASP A 153 11.80 4.85 5.54
N LEU A 154 11.75 6.18 5.39
CA LEU A 154 12.52 6.90 4.38
C LEU A 154 14.03 6.79 4.65
N TRP A 155 14.44 7.04 5.89
CA TRP A 155 15.84 6.92 6.31
C TRP A 155 16.36 5.51 6.13
N GLU A 156 15.55 4.51 6.48
CA GLU A 156 15.90 3.11 6.28
C GLU A 156 16.12 2.80 4.80
N LEU A 157 15.18 3.17 3.94
CA LEU A 157 15.26 2.90 2.51
C LEU A 157 16.50 3.55 1.89
N ILE A 158 16.88 4.75 2.35
CA ILE A 158 18.04 5.48 1.83
C ILE A 158 19.37 4.86 2.32
N LEU A 159 19.43 4.43 3.57
CA LEU A 159 20.66 3.91 4.18
C LEU A 159 20.86 2.40 3.92
N ASP A 160 19.80 1.65 3.66
CA ASP A 160 19.81 0.19 3.50
C ASP A 160 19.53 -0.22 2.04
N GLU A 161 20.57 -0.15 1.18
CA GLU A 161 20.45 -0.58 -0.23
C GLU A 161 20.57 -2.10 -0.41
N SER A 162 21.10 -2.83 0.59
CA SER A 162 21.19 -4.28 0.55
C SER A 162 20.10 -4.86 1.44
N SER A 163 19.02 -5.36 0.83
CA SER A 163 18.06 -6.19 1.57
C SER A 163 18.81 -7.28 2.33
N SER A 164 18.47 -7.53 3.59
CA SER A 164 19.02 -8.64 4.37
C SER A 164 18.78 -10.01 3.70
N VAL A 165 17.83 -10.06 2.75
CA VAL A 165 17.50 -11.21 1.91
C VAL A 165 18.44 -11.36 0.70
N GLN A 166 19.11 -10.29 0.25
CA GLN A 166 20.05 -10.29 -0.89
C GLN A 166 21.52 -10.35 -0.46
N ALA A 167 21.84 -10.05 0.80
CA ALA A 167 23.21 -10.07 1.30
C ALA A 167 23.78 -11.50 1.36
N SER A 168 24.94 -11.72 0.74
CA SER A 168 25.78 -12.87 1.08
C SER A 168 26.16 -12.78 2.55
N ARG A 169 26.29 -13.94 3.23
CA ARG A 169 26.55 -14.11 4.68
C ARG A 169 27.66 -13.22 5.30
N GLU A 170 28.48 -12.56 4.49
CA GLU A 170 29.59 -11.70 4.93
C GLU A 170 29.24 -10.19 5.01
N GLN A 171 28.08 -9.75 4.51
CA GLN A 171 27.64 -8.36 4.60
C GLN A 171 26.55 -8.21 5.67
N GLY A 172 26.78 -7.34 6.67
CA GLY A 172 25.86 -7.14 7.78
C GLY A 172 24.45 -6.65 7.35
N SER A 173 23.42 -7.08 8.07
CA SER A 173 21.97 -6.87 7.81
C SER A 173 21.44 -5.42 7.71
N ILE A 174 22.30 -4.41 7.82
CA ILE A 174 21.92 -2.99 7.75
C ILE A 174 22.66 -2.26 6.60
N GLY A 175 23.41 -2.98 5.75
CA GLY A 175 24.35 -2.33 4.83
C GLY A 175 25.49 -1.57 5.55
N ILE A 176 25.46 -1.52 6.89
CA ILE A 176 26.47 -0.93 7.77
C ILE A 176 27.54 -1.98 8.00
N ASN A 177 28.60 -1.87 7.21
CA ASN A 177 29.82 -2.62 7.39
C ASN A 177 30.50 -2.22 8.72
N ASN A 178 31.33 -3.13 9.26
CA ASN A 178 32.22 -2.80 10.40
C ASN A 178 33.04 -1.53 10.12
N ALA A 179 33.39 -1.27 8.85
CA ALA A 179 34.10 -0.06 8.44
C ALA A 179 33.39 1.25 8.84
N THR A 180 32.06 1.31 8.83
CA THR A 180 31.31 2.50 9.27
C THR A 180 31.44 2.72 10.79
N ILE A 181 31.42 1.62 11.56
CA ILE A 181 31.61 1.64 13.02
C ILE A 181 33.06 2.07 13.35
N ASP A 182 34.02 1.58 12.59
CA ASP A 182 35.45 1.92 12.74
C ASP A 182 35.71 3.39 12.34
N CYS A 183 35.06 3.88 11.28
CA CYS A 183 35.12 5.30 10.90
C CYS A 183 34.62 6.21 12.02
N ALA A 184 33.48 5.90 12.63
CA ALA A 184 32.97 6.65 13.76
C ALA A 184 33.94 6.65 14.95
N GLN A 185 34.57 5.50 15.24
CA GLN A 185 35.61 5.41 16.28
C GLN A 185 36.81 6.31 15.97
N ASN A 186 37.29 6.30 14.73
CA ASN A 186 38.42 7.11 14.28
C ASN A 186 38.12 8.61 14.39
N ILE A 187 36.94 9.05 13.95
CA ILE A 187 36.50 10.46 14.08
C ILE A 187 36.54 10.88 15.55
N ILE A 188 35.95 10.08 16.45
CA ILE A 188 35.90 10.37 17.89
C ILE A 188 37.31 10.48 18.48
N MET A 189 38.18 9.52 18.16
CA MET A 189 39.57 9.50 18.64
C MET A 189 40.33 10.78 18.25
N HIS A 190 40.29 11.15 16.96
CA HIS A 190 40.97 12.35 16.48
C HIS A 190 40.35 13.62 17.03
N ALA A 191 39.02 13.70 17.13
CA ALA A 191 38.32 14.84 17.68
C ALA A 191 38.64 15.09 19.17
N HIS A 192 38.77 14.04 19.99
CA HIS A 192 39.25 14.17 21.37
C HIS A 192 40.66 14.77 21.43
N LYS A 193 41.56 14.36 20.53
CA LYS A 193 42.92 14.91 20.45
C LYS A 193 42.90 16.39 20.04
N ILE A 194 42.06 16.77 19.08
CA ILE A 194 41.88 18.19 18.72
C ILE A 194 41.33 18.99 19.90
N LEU A 195 40.31 18.49 20.59
CA LEU A 195 39.72 19.18 21.74
C LEU A 195 40.72 19.40 22.88
N SER A 196 41.69 18.50 23.05
CA SER A 196 42.74 18.66 24.07
C SER A 196 43.74 19.78 23.75
N ASN A 197 43.93 20.11 22.46
CA ASN A 197 44.81 21.19 22.02
C ASN A 197 44.26 21.84 20.72
N PRO A 198 43.17 22.60 20.81
CA PRO A 198 42.51 23.17 19.64
C PRO A 198 43.33 24.35 19.10
N LYS A 199 43.23 24.59 17.79
CA LYS A 199 43.92 25.73 17.18
C LYS A 199 43.34 27.01 17.78
N ALA A 200 44.21 27.87 18.30
CA ALA A 200 43.82 29.11 18.94
C ALA A 200 44.45 30.30 18.23
N GLU A 201 43.67 31.37 18.07
CA GLU A 201 44.19 32.70 17.75
C GLU A 201 44.17 33.55 19.03
N LEU A 202 45.25 34.29 19.25
CA LEU A 202 45.35 35.19 20.40
C LEU A 202 44.69 36.53 20.05
N ARG A 203 43.53 36.83 20.66
CA ARG A 203 42.87 38.14 20.50
C ARG A 203 43.24 39.07 21.64
N GLU A 204 43.61 40.29 21.27
CA GLU A 204 43.84 41.36 22.23
C GLU A 204 42.50 41.88 22.77
N ILE A 205 42.39 41.95 24.09
CA ILE A 205 41.25 42.51 24.81
C ILE A 205 41.73 43.53 25.85
N GLN A 206 40.81 44.35 26.35
CA GLN A 206 41.08 45.29 27.43
C GLN A 206 40.47 44.76 28.73
N THR A 207 41.29 44.56 29.76
CA THR A 207 40.83 44.11 31.09
C THR A 207 41.42 44.94 32.21
N LEU A 208 40.72 45.03 33.33
CA LEU A 208 41.23 45.71 34.52
C LEU A 208 42.33 44.88 35.16
N LYS A 209 43.51 45.48 35.38
CA LYS A 209 44.62 44.86 36.10
C LYS A 209 45.13 45.77 37.20
N PRO A 210 45.71 45.21 38.28
CA PRO A 210 46.37 46.00 39.30
C PRO A 210 47.41 46.92 38.68
N ARG A 211 47.49 48.18 39.11
CA ARG A 211 48.32 49.24 38.52
C ARG A 211 49.76 48.81 38.18
N LYS A 212 50.37 47.91 38.96
CA LYS A 212 51.74 47.37 38.76
C LYS A 212 51.87 46.38 37.59
N ALA A 213 50.77 45.78 37.13
CA ALA A 213 50.74 44.73 36.11
C ALA A 213 50.06 45.16 34.80
N VAL A 214 49.82 46.47 34.65
CA VAL A 214 49.12 47.08 33.52
C VAL A 214 50.04 47.26 32.33
N LYS A 215 49.59 46.81 31.16
CA LYS A 215 50.15 47.15 29.85
C LYS A 215 49.32 48.28 29.24
N PRO A 216 49.87 49.48 28.99
CA PRO A 216 49.08 50.68 28.67
C PRO A 216 48.28 50.57 27.36
N VAL A 217 47.05 51.10 27.39
CA VAL A 217 46.21 51.47 26.24
C VAL A 217 45.77 52.94 26.37
N ASN A 218 45.23 53.54 25.30
CA ASN A 218 44.72 54.92 25.33
C ASN A 218 43.76 55.18 26.51
N ARG A 219 42.93 54.19 26.85
CA ARG A 219 42.01 54.24 28.00
C ARG A 219 42.73 54.27 29.36
N THR A 220 43.84 53.55 29.50
CA THR A 220 44.71 53.59 30.70
C THR A 220 45.24 55.00 30.95
N PHE A 221 45.68 55.69 29.90
CA PHE A 221 46.20 57.06 30.01
C PHE A 221 45.10 58.05 30.41
N MET A 222 43.89 57.91 29.85
CA MET A 222 42.73 58.70 30.26
C MET A 222 42.33 58.44 31.72
N GLU A 223 42.34 57.19 32.18
CA GLU A 223 42.02 56.81 33.56
C GLU A 223 43.06 57.37 34.56
N LEU A 224 44.35 57.30 34.22
CA LEU A 224 45.43 57.88 35.03
C LEU A 224 45.35 59.41 35.12
N ALA A 225 44.94 60.09 34.04
CA ALA A 225 44.81 61.54 34.00
C ALA A 225 43.55 62.07 34.73
N THR A 226 42.48 61.29 34.74
CA THR A 226 41.18 61.70 35.33
C THR A 226 40.96 61.19 36.76
N LYS A 227 41.58 60.06 37.15
CA LYS A 227 41.40 59.41 38.46
C LYS A 227 42.74 58.90 39.01
N THR A 228 43.47 59.78 39.69
CA THR A 228 44.87 59.57 40.12
C THR A 228 45.11 58.42 41.11
N ASN A 229 44.09 57.97 41.86
CA ASN A 229 44.20 56.96 42.93
C ASN A 229 43.50 55.61 42.64
N GLN A 230 43.31 55.22 41.38
CA GLN A 230 42.76 53.90 41.08
C GLN A 230 43.77 52.76 41.31
N SER A 231 43.34 51.71 42.03
CA SER A 231 44.11 50.50 42.32
C SER A 231 44.17 49.53 41.13
N VAL A 232 43.17 49.58 40.25
CA VAL A 232 43.07 48.83 39.00
C VAL A 232 42.86 49.78 37.82
N LEU A 233 43.54 49.52 36.71
CA LEU A 233 43.42 50.31 35.48
C LEU A 233 43.18 49.37 34.30
N THR A 234 42.55 49.89 33.25
CA THR A 234 42.37 49.17 32.00
C THR A 234 43.75 48.85 31.41
N SER A 235 43.98 47.61 31.00
CA SER A 235 45.24 47.08 30.48
C SER A 235 45.01 46.26 29.22
N ARG A 236 46.00 46.20 28.33
CA ARG A 236 46.06 45.13 27.31
C ARG A 236 46.12 43.77 27.99
N ALA A 237 45.29 42.86 27.55
CA ALA A 237 45.33 41.44 27.87
C ALA A 237 45.09 40.65 26.58
N VAL A 238 45.39 39.36 26.62
CA VAL A 238 45.22 38.48 25.48
C VAL A 238 44.39 37.30 25.94
N THR A 239 43.34 36.99 25.20
CA THR A 239 42.52 35.79 25.42
C THR A 239 42.51 34.96 24.16
N PRO A 240 42.73 33.64 24.25
CA PRO A 240 42.63 32.76 23.10
C PRO A 240 41.17 32.72 22.61
N THR A 241 40.97 32.86 21.30
CA THR A 241 39.74 32.47 20.63
C THR A 241 39.97 31.14 19.92
N PHE A 242 39.01 30.24 20.06
CA PHE A 242 39.03 28.94 19.38
C PHE A 242 38.11 28.92 18.17
N ASN A 243 37.39 30.02 17.86
CA ASN A 243 36.45 30.11 16.74
C ASN A 243 37.16 30.36 15.39
N MET A 244 38.15 29.52 15.08
CA MET A 244 38.96 29.57 13.86
C MET A 244 38.34 28.73 12.74
N ALA A 245 38.58 29.07 11.49
CA ALA A 245 38.00 28.39 10.32
C ALA A 245 38.16 26.85 10.39
N GLU A 246 39.31 26.36 10.85
CA GLU A 246 39.58 24.94 11.03
C GLU A 246 38.67 24.31 12.09
N ASN A 247 38.56 24.91 13.27
CA ASN A 247 37.69 24.40 14.34
C ASN A 247 36.21 24.50 13.95
N ARG A 248 35.83 25.54 13.20
CA ARG A 248 34.47 25.72 12.67
C ARG A 248 34.11 24.58 11.70
N TYR A 249 35.04 24.19 10.84
CA TYR A 249 34.87 23.04 9.95
C TYR A 249 34.85 21.70 10.71
N ILE A 250 35.72 21.53 11.71
CA ILE A 250 35.70 20.32 12.56
C ILE A 250 34.35 20.18 13.26
N LEU A 251 33.82 21.27 13.86
CA LEU A 251 32.50 21.26 14.48
C LEU A 251 31.41 20.89 13.48
N PHE A 252 31.44 21.45 12.26
CA PHE A 252 30.52 21.07 11.18
C PHE A 252 30.60 19.57 10.87
N ALA A 253 31.81 19.03 10.64
CA ALA A 253 32.00 17.62 10.33
C ALA A 253 31.52 16.70 11.47
N LEU A 254 31.74 17.08 12.73
CA LEU A 254 31.26 16.37 13.90
C LEU A 254 29.73 16.38 14.00
N GLU A 255 29.09 17.53 13.78
CA GLU A 255 27.62 17.65 13.78
C GLU A 255 26.98 16.79 12.69
N ARG A 256 27.55 16.76 11.48
CA ARG A 256 27.07 15.91 10.38
C ARG A 256 27.28 14.43 10.67
N SER A 257 28.47 14.06 11.15
CA SER A 257 28.77 12.68 11.54
C SER A 257 27.83 12.22 12.66
N TYR A 258 27.58 13.05 13.66
CA TYR A 258 26.64 12.77 14.74
C TYR A 258 25.23 12.49 14.22
N ARG A 259 24.73 13.26 13.25
CA ARG A 259 23.39 13.04 12.68
C ARG A 259 23.27 11.70 11.98
N ILE A 260 24.23 11.36 11.11
CA ILE A 260 24.28 10.07 10.41
C ILE A 260 24.33 8.92 11.43
N ILE A 261 25.22 9.02 12.41
CA ILE A 261 25.39 8.01 13.46
C ILE A 261 24.14 7.91 14.36
N LYS A 262 23.51 9.04 14.70
CA LYS A 262 22.23 9.07 15.44
C LYS A 262 21.16 8.31 14.65
N GLN A 263 21.07 8.52 13.35
CA GLN A 263 20.07 7.84 12.53
C GLN A 263 20.35 6.34 12.43
N ILE A 264 21.62 5.94 12.30
CA ILE A 264 22.02 4.54 12.37
C ILE A 264 21.58 3.89 13.69
N VAL A 265 21.72 4.60 14.82
CA VAL A 265 21.26 4.10 16.13
C VAL A 265 19.75 3.94 16.16
N ILE A 266 19.00 4.93 15.66
CA ILE A 266 17.53 4.86 15.58
C ILE A 266 17.11 3.67 14.70
N LEU A 267 17.65 3.56 13.49
CA LEU A 267 17.32 2.51 12.54
C LEU A 267 17.69 1.11 13.04
N SER A 268 18.89 0.93 13.59
CA SER A 268 19.29 -0.38 14.14
C SER A 268 18.41 -0.80 15.32
N GLY A 269 18.05 0.14 16.20
CA GLY A 269 17.12 -0.10 17.29
C GLY A 269 15.70 -0.42 16.81
N ASN A 270 15.20 0.32 15.81
CA ASN A 270 13.88 0.10 15.21
C ASN A 270 13.80 -1.23 14.45
N LYS A 271 14.83 -1.57 13.66
CA LYS A 271 14.95 -2.87 12.97
C LYS A 271 14.95 -4.03 13.96
N ALA A 272 15.73 -3.94 15.04
CA ALA A 272 15.75 -4.96 16.08
C ALA A 272 14.34 -5.17 16.68
N LYS A 273 13.66 -4.07 17.06
CA LYS A 273 12.28 -4.13 17.57
C LYS A 273 11.30 -4.69 16.54
N ARG A 274 11.45 -4.33 15.26
CA ARG A 274 10.59 -4.81 14.17
C ARG A 274 10.77 -6.30 13.93
N TYR A 275 12.01 -6.79 13.90
CA TYR A 275 12.28 -8.23 13.79
C TYR A 275 11.75 -9.00 15.00
N ALA A 276 11.92 -8.46 16.22
CA ALA A 276 11.30 -9.05 17.41
C ALA A 276 9.77 -9.15 17.28
N ALA A 277 9.10 -8.07 16.85
CA ALA A 277 7.65 -8.09 16.63
C ALA A 277 7.23 -9.07 15.52
N LEU A 278 8.02 -9.20 14.45
CA LEU A 278 7.78 -10.19 13.39
C LEU A 278 7.96 -11.62 13.90
N ILE A 279 8.96 -11.87 14.75
CA ILE A 279 9.16 -13.17 15.40
C ILE A 279 7.95 -13.50 16.28
N ASP A 280 7.52 -12.57 17.14
CA ASP A 280 6.36 -12.74 18.00
C ASP A 280 5.10 -13.06 17.18
N LYS A 281 4.87 -12.31 16.09
CA LYS A 281 3.76 -12.56 15.16
C LYS A 281 3.84 -13.96 14.53
N LEU A 282 4.99 -14.35 13.99
CA LEU A 282 5.16 -15.66 13.36
C LEU A 282 5.04 -16.80 14.37
N GLN A 283 5.50 -16.58 15.61
CA GLN A 283 5.35 -17.51 16.72
C GLN A 283 3.89 -17.67 17.13
N GLN A 284 3.14 -16.57 17.25
CA GLN A 284 1.69 -16.60 17.47
C GLN A 284 0.96 -17.35 16.34
N GLN A 285 1.34 -17.12 15.08
CA GLN A 285 0.81 -17.88 13.95
C GLN A 285 1.11 -19.37 14.09
N TYR A 286 2.35 -19.73 14.43
CA TYR A 286 2.75 -21.12 14.62
C TYR A 286 1.97 -21.80 15.77
N ASP A 287 1.81 -21.11 16.90
CA ASP A 287 1.14 -21.59 18.10
C ASP A 287 -0.38 -21.66 17.93
N SER A 288 -0.96 -20.84 17.04
CA SER A 288 -2.39 -20.86 16.72
C SER A 288 -2.83 -22.11 15.92
N ILE A 289 -1.89 -22.91 15.43
CA ILE A 289 -2.20 -24.06 14.58
C ILE A 289 -2.72 -25.24 15.43
N THR A 290 -4.02 -25.52 15.30
CA THR A 290 -4.76 -26.57 16.03
C THR A 290 -5.20 -27.72 15.15
N ASP A 291 -5.52 -28.87 15.76
CA ASP A 291 -6.08 -30.07 15.09
C ASP A 291 -7.59 -29.95 14.75
N SER A 292 -8.19 -28.82 15.10
CA SER A 292 -9.57 -28.44 14.77
C SER A 292 -9.62 -27.09 14.05
N VAL A 293 -10.71 -26.86 13.34
CA VAL A 293 -11.03 -25.59 12.67
C VAL A 293 -12.40 -25.09 13.11
N THR A 294 -12.48 -23.80 13.39
CA THR A 294 -13.73 -23.08 13.63
C THR A 294 -14.27 -22.57 12.29
N ILE A 295 -15.55 -22.82 12.04
CA ILE A 295 -16.24 -22.45 10.80
C ILE A 295 -17.10 -21.21 11.04
N ASP A 296 -16.98 -20.22 10.17
CA ASP A 296 -17.82 -19.02 10.22
C ASP A 296 -19.24 -19.32 9.74
N ARG A 297 -20.20 -19.29 10.67
CA ARG A 297 -21.62 -19.53 10.40
C ARG A 297 -22.18 -18.59 9.35
N ASP A 298 -21.91 -17.29 9.47
CA ASP A 298 -22.57 -16.28 8.66
C ASP A 298 -22.06 -16.35 7.21
N LEU A 299 -20.78 -16.66 7.04
CA LEU A 299 -20.21 -16.96 5.73
C LEU A 299 -20.81 -18.24 5.11
N VAL A 300 -21.04 -19.30 5.91
CA VAL A 300 -21.71 -20.52 5.43
C VAL A 300 -23.14 -20.22 4.98
N VAL A 301 -23.90 -19.45 5.75
CA VAL A 301 -25.27 -19.05 5.40
C VAL A 301 -25.29 -18.25 4.09
N LYS A 302 -24.32 -17.35 3.91
CA LYS A 302 -24.18 -16.55 2.67
C LYS A 302 -23.85 -17.41 1.45
N ASP A 303 -22.88 -18.32 1.57
CA ASP A 303 -22.55 -19.30 0.52
C ASP A 303 -23.76 -20.17 0.17
N LEU A 304 -24.52 -20.59 1.18
CA LEU A 304 -25.71 -21.42 1.03
C LEU A 304 -26.85 -20.69 0.29
N GLU A 305 -27.04 -19.39 0.55
CA GLU A 305 -28.02 -18.57 -0.17
C GLU A 305 -27.64 -18.42 -1.65
N ILE A 306 -26.35 -18.31 -1.98
CA ILE A 306 -25.90 -18.32 -3.39
C ILE A 306 -26.26 -19.64 -4.07
N ILE A 307 -26.01 -20.77 -3.41
CA ILE A 307 -26.37 -22.10 -3.96
C ILE A 307 -27.89 -22.24 -4.08
N ARG A 308 -28.66 -21.69 -3.13
CA ARG A 308 -30.12 -21.67 -3.17
C ARG A 308 -30.65 -20.96 -4.41
N GLN A 309 -30.07 -19.82 -4.78
CA GLN A 309 -30.48 -19.11 -6.00
C GLN A 309 -30.20 -19.95 -7.25
N ARG A 310 -29.08 -20.69 -7.30
CA ARG A 310 -28.75 -21.61 -8.41
C ARG A 310 -29.69 -22.81 -8.54
N CYS A 311 -30.49 -23.11 -7.51
CA CYS A 311 -31.52 -24.14 -7.57
C CYS A 311 -32.77 -23.69 -8.35
N LYS A 312 -32.88 -22.41 -8.70
CA LYS A 312 -34.01 -21.81 -9.43
C LYS A 312 -33.67 -21.70 -10.91
N LEU A 313 -34.61 -22.08 -11.79
CA LEU A 313 -34.46 -21.91 -13.23
C LEU A 313 -34.29 -20.45 -13.64
N SER A 314 -34.99 -19.53 -12.96
CA SER A 314 -34.91 -18.08 -13.22
C SER A 314 -33.49 -17.51 -13.08
N TYR A 315 -32.67 -18.06 -12.18
CA TYR A 315 -31.27 -17.66 -12.05
C TYR A 315 -30.49 -17.99 -13.33
N TRP A 316 -30.66 -19.20 -13.87
CA TRP A 316 -29.96 -19.61 -15.09
C TRP A 316 -30.48 -18.87 -16.32
N GLN A 317 -31.77 -18.57 -16.37
CA GLN A 317 -32.35 -17.73 -17.42
C GLN A 317 -31.74 -16.32 -17.41
N GLN A 318 -31.58 -15.71 -16.22
CA GLN A 318 -30.93 -14.41 -16.08
C GLN A 318 -29.44 -14.47 -16.50
N GLN A 319 -28.73 -15.54 -16.14
CA GLN A 319 -27.33 -15.74 -16.56
C GLN A 319 -27.21 -15.87 -18.08
N LEU A 320 -28.11 -16.63 -18.73
CA LEU A 320 -28.14 -16.73 -20.19
C LEU A 320 -28.38 -15.36 -20.83
N ALA A 321 -29.36 -14.59 -20.34
CA ALA A 321 -29.65 -13.25 -20.84
C ALA A 321 -28.44 -12.30 -20.70
N GLN A 322 -27.72 -12.37 -19.57
CA GLN A 322 -26.49 -11.61 -19.36
C GLN A 322 -25.38 -12.01 -20.33
N SER A 323 -25.15 -13.31 -20.53
CA SER A 323 -24.17 -13.80 -21.51
C SER A 323 -24.51 -13.33 -22.93
N ILE A 324 -25.78 -13.43 -23.32
CA ILE A 324 -26.27 -12.99 -24.62
C ILE A 324 -26.04 -11.50 -24.84
N PHE A 325 -26.36 -10.68 -23.83
CA PHE A 325 -26.10 -9.25 -23.86
C PHE A 325 -24.60 -8.94 -24.01
N SER A 326 -23.75 -9.64 -23.24
CA SER A 326 -22.29 -9.42 -23.26
C SER A 326 -21.64 -9.78 -24.61
N GLU A 327 -22.12 -10.83 -25.26
CA GLU A 327 -21.66 -11.28 -26.58
C GLU A 327 -22.29 -10.49 -27.75
N LYS A 328 -23.10 -9.46 -27.44
CA LYS A 328 -23.75 -8.54 -28.39
C LYS A 328 -24.54 -9.26 -29.48
N ILE A 329 -25.24 -10.33 -29.10
CA ILE A 329 -26.06 -11.10 -30.05
C ILE A 329 -27.30 -10.28 -30.42
N VAL A 330 -27.58 -10.20 -31.72
CA VAL A 330 -28.69 -9.40 -32.25
C VAL A 330 -29.93 -10.28 -32.40
N TYR A 331 -31.00 -9.89 -31.69
CA TYR A 331 -32.33 -10.44 -31.86
C TYR A 331 -33.03 -9.79 -33.06
N ASP A 332 -33.84 -10.56 -33.78
CA ASP A 332 -34.70 -10.09 -34.86
C ASP A 332 -36.16 -10.07 -34.40
N ALA A 333 -36.67 -8.88 -34.05
CA ALA A 333 -38.01 -8.71 -33.51
C ALA A 333 -39.12 -8.71 -34.59
N ASP A 334 -38.79 -8.49 -35.87
CA ASP A 334 -39.76 -8.11 -36.93
C ASP A 334 -39.83 -9.09 -38.13
N GLY A 335 -39.06 -10.18 -38.11
CA GLY A 335 -39.08 -11.25 -39.12
C GLY A 335 -40.38 -12.09 -39.26
N PRO A 336 -40.53 -12.86 -40.36
CA PRO A 336 -41.74 -13.63 -40.68
C PRO A 336 -41.75 -15.05 -40.07
N GLN A 337 -42.95 -15.58 -39.78
CA GLN A 337 -43.31 -16.94 -39.30
C GLN A 337 -42.18 -17.75 -38.63
N TYR A 338 -42.13 -17.66 -37.31
CA TYR A 338 -41.11 -18.30 -36.48
C TYR A 338 -41.49 -19.72 -36.07
N ASN A 339 -40.52 -20.62 -36.18
CA ASN A 339 -40.62 -21.97 -35.65
C ASN A 339 -40.00 -22.02 -34.25
N VAL A 340 -40.60 -22.84 -33.39
CA VAL A 340 -40.06 -23.14 -32.07
C VAL A 340 -39.33 -24.47 -32.16
N LEU A 341 -38.04 -24.48 -31.84
CA LEU A 341 -37.23 -25.69 -31.73
C LEU A 341 -36.93 -25.96 -30.26
N HIS A 342 -37.42 -27.09 -29.75
CA HIS A 342 -37.02 -27.64 -28.46
C HIS A 342 -35.86 -28.60 -28.67
N PHE A 343 -34.70 -28.30 -28.09
CA PHE A 343 -33.51 -29.12 -28.25
C PHE A 343 -32.76 -29.31 -26.94
N ARG A 344 -32.09 -30.46 -26.82
CA ARG A 344 -31.14 -30.76 -25.77
C ARG A 344 -29.74 -30.70 -26.35
N SER A 345 -28.89 -29.82 -25.83
CA SER A 345 -27.50 -29.70 -26.27
C SER A 345 -26.68 -30.90 -25.79
N GLN A 346 -25.69 -31.30 -26.59
CA GLN A 346 -24.67 -32.28 -26.22
C GLN A 346 -23.29 -31.63 -26.31
N LYS A 347 -22.35 -32.26 -27.04
CA LYS A 347 -21.00 -31.74 -27.22
C LYS A 347 -20.98 -30.65 -28.31
N PRO A 348 -20.12 -29.63 -28.20
CA PRO A 348 -19.87 -28.70 -29.29
C PRO A 348 -19.31 -29.43 -30.52
N THR A 349 -19.51 -28.86 -31.70
CA THR A 349 -18.89 -29.33 -32.94
C THR A 349 -17.37 -29.11 -32.90
N GLN A 350 -16.62 -29.86 -33.72
CA GLN A 350 -15.16 -29.68 -33.80
C GLN A 350 -14.78 -28.29 -34.35
N GLU A 351 -15.62 -27.73 -35.23
CA GLU A 351 -15.46 -26.39 -35.79
C GLU A 351 -15.89 -25.29 -34.81
N ASN A 352 -16.42 -25.66 -33.64
CA ASN A 352 -16.92 -24.77 -32.58
C ASN A 352 -17.93 -23.73 -33.09
N ASP A 353 -18.74 -24.16 -34.06
CA ASP A 353 -19.76 -23.35 -34.76
C ASP A 353 -21.18 -23.73 -34.33
N GLY A 354 -21.33 -24.73 -33.45
CA GLY A 354 -22.61 -25.28 -33.04
C GLY A 354 -22.50 -26.40 -32.00
N PHE A 355 -23.61 -27.09 -31.76
CA PHE A 355 -23.68 -28.26 -30.89
C PHE A 355 -24.31 -29.45 -31.59
N PHE A 356 -23.88 -30.65 -31.23
CA PHE A 356 -24.74 -31.83 -31.40
C PHE A 356 -25.97 -31.69 -30.51
N ILE A 357 -27.14 -32.03 -31.04
CA ILE A 357 -28.40 -31.87 -30.33
C ILE A 357 -29.28 -33.12 -30.44
N GLU A 358 -30.26 -33.23 -29.55
CA GLU A 358 -31.46 -34.05 -29.72
C GLU A 358 -32.67 -33.11 -29.73
N ILE A 359 -33.67 -33.43 -30.54
CA ILE A 359 -34.89 -32.64 -30.65
C ILE A 359 -36.02 -33.30 -29.86
N ASN A 360 -36.90 -32.50 -29.27
CA ASN A 360 -38.09 -33.00 -28.60
C ASN A 360 -39.19 -33.22 -29.62
N VAL A 361 -39.60 -34.47 -29.82
CA VAL A 361 -40.74 -34.82 -30.66
C VAL A 361 -41.73 -35.61 -29.80
N GLN A 362 -42.92 -35.04 -29.56
CA GLN A 362 -43.98 -35.65 -28.75
C GLN A 362 -43.51 -36.08 -27.33
N GLY A 363 -42.62 -35.30 -26.71
CA GLY A 363 -42.14 -35.57 -25.35
C GLY A 363 -40.95 -36.54 -25.28
N GLN A 364 -40.43 -37.02 -26.41
CA GLN A 364 -39.24 -37.87 -26.45
C GLN A 364 -38.05 -37.15 -27.08
N TRP A 365 -36.90 -37.21 -26.41
CA TRP A 365 -35.62 -36.71 -26.90
C TRP A 365 -35.02 -37.72 -27.87
N LYS A 366 -34.90 -37.33 -29.14
CA LYS A 366 -34.28 -38.19 -30.16
C LYS A 366 -33.51 -37.38 -31.19
N LYS A 367 -32.65 -38.08 -31.92
CA LYS A 367 -32.03 -37.58 -33.13
C LYS A 367 -33.07 -37.44 -34.24
N ASP A 368 -32.96 -36.39 -35.04
CA ASP A 368 -33.78 -36.19 -36.23
C ASP A 368 -33.43 -37.23 -37.30
N ASN A 369 -34.45 -37.91 -37.83
CA ASN A 369 -34.32 -39.02 -38.78
C ASN A 369 -33.29 -40.09 -38.38
N GLU A 370 -33.09 -40.32 -37.07
CA GLU A 370 -32.08 -41.24 -36.53
C GLU A 370 -30.61 -40.93 -36.93
N LYS A 371 -30.36 -39.74 -37.47
CA LYS A 371 -29.05 -39.26 -37.93
C LYS A 371 -28.40 -38.33 -36.90
N SER A 372 -27.08 -38.17 -36.95
CA SER A 372 -26.41 -37.18 -36.10
C SER A 372 -27.03 -35.79 -36.32
N THR A 373 -27.63 -35.20 -35.29
CA THR A 373 -28.32 -33.92 -35.41
C THR A 373 -27.43 -32.81 -34.86
N VAL A 374 -27.26 -31.73 -35.62
CA VAL A 374 -26.41 -30.59 -35.28
C VAL A 374 -27.22 -29.32 -35.36
N LEU A 375 -27.05 -28.44 -34.37
CA LEU A 375 -27.50 -27.06 -34.40
C LEU A 375 -26.27 -26.17 -34.62
N SER A 376 -26.14 -25.60 -35.82
CA SER A 376 -25.07 -24.67 -36.17
C SER A 376 -25.59 -23.23 -36.10
N PHE A 377 -24.75 -22.36 -35.55
CA PHE A 377 -24.98 -20.92 -35.51
C PHE A 377 -24.11 -20.17 -36.54
N ASN A 378 -23.48 -20.89 -37.46
CA ASN A 378 -22.74 -20.33 -38.58
C ASN A 378 -23.70 -19.77 -39.65
N SER A 379 -24.40 -18.70 -39.29
CA SER A 379 -25.33 -18.00 -40.15
C SER A 379 -24.60 -17.07 -41.11
N LYS A 380 -24.96 -17.14 -42.39
CA LYS A 380 -24.53 -16.15 -43.39
C LYS A 380 -25.34 -14.85 -43.32
N VAL A 381 -26.44 -14.86 -42.57
CA VAL A 381 -27.40 -13.75 -42.47
C VAL A 381 -27.12 -12.92 -41.22
N ASN A 382 -26.88 -13.56 -40.08
CA ASN A 382 -26.58 -12.90 -38.82
C ASN A 382 -25.30 -13.50 -38.21
N ALA A 383 -24.16 -12.85 -38.49
CA ALA A 383 -22.86 -13.29 -38.00
C ALA A 383 -22.74 -13.26 -36.46
N SER A 384 -23.57 -12.47 -35.76
CA SER A 384 -23.55 -12.42 -34.29
C SER A 384 -23.99 -13.73 -33.63
N LEU A 385 -24.78 -14.56 -34.33
CA LEU A 385 -25.27 -15.83 -33.82
C LEU A 385 -24.15 -16.82 -33.54
N LEU A 386 -23.00 -16.73 -34.22
CA LEU A 386 -21.86 -17.60 -33.95
C LEU A 386 -21.40 -17.51 -32.48
N ASN A 387 -21.57 -16.34 -31.84
CA ASN A 387 -21.24 -16.14 -30.44
C ASN A 387 -22.18 -16.88 -29.47
N LEU A 388 -23.34 -17.38 -29.92
CA LEU A 388 -24.23 -18.23 -29.10
C LEU A 388 -23.52 -19.49 -28.61
N VAL A 389 -22.52 -20.00 -29.34
CA VAL A 389 -21.72 -21.15 -28.90
C VAL A 389 -21.08 -20.89 -27.53
N ARG A 390 -20.74 -19.63 -27.21
CA ARG A 390 -20.18 -19.22 -25.91
C ARG A 390 -21.23 -19.01 -24.82
N CYS A 391 -22.50 -18.84 -25.21
CA CYS A 391 -23.60 -18.60 -24.29
C CYS A 391 -24.28 -19.90 -23.81
N LEU A 392 -24.30 -20.93 -24.67
CA LEU A 392 -25.02 -22.17 -24.38
C LEU A 392 -24.15 -23.19 -23.64
N ARG A 393 -24.79 -23.85 -22.67
CA ARG A 393 -24.23 -24.94 -21.87
C ARG A 393 -24.46 -26.28 -22.56
N GLN A 394 -23.54 -27.21 -22.35
CA GLN A 394 -23.67 -28.62 -22.76
C GLN A 394 -24.67 -29.35 -21.86
N HIS A 395 -25.41 -30.30 -22.42
CA HIS A 395 -26.37 -31.13 -21.66
C HIS A 395 -27.47 -30.33 -20.95
N ALA A 396 -27.91 -29.23 -21.59
CA ALA A 396 -29.03 -28.42 -21.15
C ALA A 396 -30.14 -28.44 -22.21
N GLU A 397 -31.37 -28.24 -21.77
CA GLU A 397 -32.57 -28.23 -22.58
C GLU A 397 -32.96 -26.78 -22.86
N TYR A 398 -33.11 -26.45 -24.13
CA TYR A 398 -33.41 -25.12 -24.60
C TYR A 398 -34.66 -25.12 -25.46
N LYS A 399 -35.32 -23.97 -25.45
CA LYS A 399 -36.33 -23.59 -26.41
C LYS A 399 -35.81 -22.38 -27.16
N ILE A 400 -35.66 -22.51 -28.48
CA ILE A 400 -35.28 -21.40 -29.34
C ILE A 400 -36.42 -21.08 -30.30
N THR A 401 -36.74 -19.79 -30.40
CA THR A 401 -37.76 -19.27 -31.31
C THR A 401 -37.04 -18.45 -32.37
N GLY A 402 -37.28 -18.78 -33.63
CA GLY A 402 -36.65 -18.07 -34.74
C GLY A 402 -36.91 -18.71 -36.09
N ALA A 403 -36.14 -18.29 -37.07
CA ALA A 403 -36.19 -18.81 -38.44
C ALA A 403 -34.81 -19.33 -38.85
N GLY A 404 -34.81 -20.42 -39.62
CA GLY A 404 -33.58 -21.10 -40.01
C GLY A 404 -33.82 -22.13 -41.09
N ARG A 405 -32.75 -22.81 -41.49
CA ARG A 405 -32.73 -23.80 -42.56
C ARG A 405 -32.37 -25.17 -41.98
N ARG A 406 -33.08 -26.21 -42.43
CA ARG A 406 -32.76 -27.60 -42.13
C ARG A 406 -32.14 -28.24 -43.36
N TYR A 407 -30.93 -28.77 -43.21
CA TYR A 407 -30.24 -29.54 -44.23
C TYR A 407 -30.13 -30.98 -43.80
N GLU A 408 -30.30 -31.91 -44.74
CA GLU A 408 -30.15 -33.33 -44.47
C GLU A 408 -29.09 -33.91 -45.41
N THR A 409 -28.13 -34.62 -44.81
CA THR A 409 -27.10 -35.37 -45.51
C THR A 409 -27.33 -36.87 -45.29
N ALA A 410 -26.48 -37.71 -45.89
CA ALA A 410 -26.52 -39.15 -45.65
C ALA A 410 -26.28 -39.51 -44.17
N LYS A 411 -25.48 -38.71 -43.43
CA LYS A 411 -25.01 -39.04 -42.07
C LYS A 411 -25.54 -38.12 -40.97
N ALA A 412 -26.02 -36.92 -41.31
CA ALA A 412 -26.39 -35.90 -40.35
C ALA A 412 -27.56 -35.01 -40.82
N VAL A 413 -28.31 -34.48 -39.87
CA VAL A 413 -29.27 -33.39 -40.06
C VAL A 413 -28.72 -32.14 -39.38
N ILE A 414 -28.66 -31.03 -40.11
CA ILE A 414 -28.07 -29.77 -39.64
C ILE A 414 -29.15 -28.69 -39.66
N TYR A 415 -29.42 -28.12 -38.50
CA TYR A 415 -30.23 -26.92 -38.32
C TYR A 415 -29.29 -25.73 -38.30
N VAL A 416 -29.51 -24.75 -39.19
CA VAL A 416 -28.82 -23.46 -39.18
C VAL A 416 -29.82 -22.39 -38.82
N ILE A 417 -29.57 -21.66 -37.74
CA ILE A 417 -30.43 -20.54 -37.34
C ILE A 417 -29.97 -19.29 -38.07
N ASP A 418 -30.88 -18.65 -38.81
CA ASP A 418 -30.59 -17.42 -39.53
C ASP A 418 -31.06 -16.18 -38.76
N TYR A 419 -32.18 -16.30 -38.03
CA TYR A 419 -32.79 -15.26 -37.22
C TYR A 419 -33.17 -15.80 -35.83
N LEU A 420 -32.85 -15.05 -34.78
CA LEU A 420 -33.12 -15.38 -33.38
C LEU A 420 -34.11 -14.38 -32.80
N ASN A 421 -35.24 -14.86 -32.28
CA ASN A 421 -36.23 -14.02 -31.60
C ASN A 421 -36.15 -14.15 -30.09
N ASP A 422 -36.01 -15.39 -29.63
CA ASP A 422 -35.99 -15.69 -28.22
C ASP A 422 -35.26 -17.01 -27.97
N ILE A 423 -34.66 -17.12 -26.78
CA ILE A 423 -34.04 -18.34 -26.31
C ILE A 423 -34.20 -18.47 -24.80
N GLU A 424 -34.74 -19.62 -24.40
CA GLU A 424 -35.02 -19.94 -23.02
C GLU A 424 -34.37 -21.26 -22.62
N ILE A 425 -33.90 -21.34 -21.38
CA ILE A 425 -33.51 -22.59 -20.73
C ILE A 425 -34.77 -23.21 -20.14
N VAL A 426 -35.06 -24.43 -20.55
CA VAL A 426 -36.20 -25.20 -20.05
C VAL A 426 -35.77 -26.05 -18.85
N ASP A 427 -34.62 -26.72 -18.97
CA ASP A 427 -34.02 -27.50 -17.90
C ASP A 427 -32.50 -27.56 -18.08
N ALA A 428 -31.76 -27.84 -17.02
CA ALA A 428 -30.31 -27.95 -17.06
C ALA A 428 -29.80 -28.93 -16.01
N ARG A 429 -28.82 -29.76 -16.39
CA ARG A 429 -28.14 -30.67 -15.45
C ARG A 429 -27.58 -29.94 -14.22
N GLU A 430 -27.10 -28.72 -14.40
CA GLU A 430 -26.55 -27.87 -13.34
C GLU A 430 -27.59 -27.49 -12.28
N LEU A 431 -28.87 -27.38 -12.64
CA LEU A 431 -29.94 -27.12 -11.70
C LEU A 431 -30.10 -28.30 -10.72
N TYR A 432 -30.09 -29.53 -11.23
CA TYR A 432 -30.12 -30.73 -10.40
C TYR A 432 -28.86 -30.87 -9.52
N LEU A 433 -27.68 -30.59 -10.09
CA LEU A 433 -26.43 -30.59 -9.33
C LEU A 433 -26.45 -29.54 -8.21
N ALA A 434 -26.99 -28.35 -8.46
CA ALA A 434 -27.16 -27.31 -7.45
C ALA A 434 -28.12 -27.76 -6.33
N GLN A 435 -29.23 -28.42 -6.65
CA GLN A 435 -30.17 -28.95 -5.66
C GLN A 435 -29.56 -30.05 -4.78
N GLN A 436 -28.79 -30.97 -5.38
CA GLN A 436 -28.06 -31.99 -4.62
C GLN A 436 -27.03 -31.34 -3.68
N LYS A 437 -26.25 -30.40 -4.21
CA LYS A 437 -25.23 -29.65 -3.48
C LYS A 437 -25.83 -28.87 -2.32
N TYR A 438 -26.92 -28.15 -2.54
CA TYR A 438 -27.68 -27.44 -1.51
C TYR A 438 -28.12 -28.36 -0.38
N SER A 439 -28.69 -29.52 -0.73
CA SER A 439 -29.14 -30.52 0.24
C SER A 439 -27.99 -31.10 1.07
N GLN A 440 -26.82 -31.29 0.45
CA GLN A 440 -25.60 -31.75 1.12
C GLN A 440 -25.06 -30.68 2.09
N GLU A 441 -24.99 -29.42 1.66
CA GLU A 441 -24.47 -28.33 2.51
C GLU A 441 -25.39 -28.03 3.70
N ILE A 442 -26.72 -28.12 3.55
CA ILE A 442 -27.64 -28.04 4.70
C ILE A 442 -27.34 -29.13 5.72
N LYS A 443 -27.13 -30.37 5.27
CA LYS A 443 -26.81 -31.49 6.18
C LYS A 443 -25.49 -31.24 6.90
N GLN A 444 -24.46 -30.76 6.19
CA GLN A 444 -23.17 -30.39 6.79
C GLN A 444 -23.33 -29.24 7.79
N GLY A 445 -24.09 -28.20 7.45
CA GLY A 445 -24.39 -27.07 8.33
C GLY A 445 -25.07 -27.50 9.63
N LYS A 446 -26.06 -28.41 9.56
CA LYS A 446 -26.71 -28.96 10.77
C LYS A 446 -25.75 -29.74 11.68
N VAL A 447 -24.81 -30.49 11.10
CA VAL A 447 -23.79 -31.21 11.87
C VAL A 447 -22.80 -30.24 12.52
N LEU A 448 -22.43 -29.16 11.83
CA LEU A 448 -21.58 -28.11 12.38
C LEU A 448 -22.28 -27.37 13.50
N ASP A 449 -23.55 -27.00 13.32
CA ASP A 449 -24.36 -26.31 14.32
C ASP A 449 -24.46 -27.12 15.62
N ALA A 450 -24.68 -28.43 15.53
CA ALA A 450 -24.67 -29.34 16.68
C ALA A 450 -23.31 -29.45 17.41
N ASN A 451 -22.21 -29.10 16.72
CA ASN A 451 -20.84 -29.14 17.25
C ASN A 451 -20.24 -27.73 17.46
N ASN A 452 -21.08 -26.72 17.72
CA ASN A 452 -20.65 -25.34 17.94
C ASN A 452 -19.76 -24.77 16.81
N TRP A 453 -20.07 -25.16 15.57
CA TRP A 453 -19.33 -24.76 14.37
C TRP A 453 -17.85 -25.13 14.38
N GLN A 454 -17.49 -26.22 15.08
CA GLN A 454 -16.13 -26.76 15.09
C GLN A 454 -16.07 -28.14 14.45
N ARG A 455 -14.98 -28.42 13.73
CA ARG A 455 -14.68 -29.77 13.24
C ARG A 455 -13.20 -30.10 13.34
N LYS A 456 -12.90 -31.40 13.43
CA LYS A 456 -11.53 -31.90 13.30
C LYS A 456 -11.02 -31.75 11.87
N LEU A 457 -9.71 -31.55 11.76
CA LEU A 457 -9.02 -31.51 10.48
C LEU A 457 -8.94 -32.90 9.86
N ASN A 458 -9.02 -32.94 8.53
CA ASN A 458 -8.79 -34.17 7.78
C ASN A 458 -7.27 -34.35 7.51
N PRO A 459 -6.82 -35.56 7.11
CA PRO A 459 -5.39 -35.82 6.89
C PRO A 459 -4.70 -34.90 5.88
N ARG A 460 -5.42 -34.37 4.88
CA ARG A 460 -4.85 -33.42 3.91
C ARG A 460 -4.65 -32.04 4.53
N GLU A 461 -5.59 -31.60 5.35
CA GLU A 461 -5.49 -30.33 6.08
C GLU A 461 -4.35 -30.37 7.10
N LEU A 462 -4.14 -31.51 7.77
CA LEU A 462 -3.00 -31.72 8.66
C LEU A 462 -1.66 -31.68 7.92
N ASP A 463 -1.57 -32.26 6.72
CA ASP A 463 -0.38 -32.17 5.87
C ASP A 463 -0.10 -30.72 5.43
N GLU A 464 -1.12 -29.97 5.03
CA GLU A 464 -0.96 -28.55 4.71
C GLU A 464 -0.50 -27.71 5.92
N GLN A 465 -1.07 -27.96 7.11
CA GLN A 465 -0.61 -27.31 8.34
C GLN A 465 0.85 -27.68 8.67
N THR A 466 1.25 -28.93 8.45
CA THR A 466 2.62 -29.37 8.70
C THR A 466 3.60 -28.63 7.79
N LYS A 467 3.26 -28.46 6.51
CA LYS A 467 4.05 -27.66 5.56
C LYS A 467 4.14 -26.19 5.98
N GLU A 468 3.03 -25.60 6.42
CA GLU A 468 3.00 -24.22 6.94
C GLU A 468 3.87 -24.07 8.20
N LYS A 469 3.81 -25.03 9.14
CA LYS A 469 4.64 -25.06 10.35
C LYS A 469 6.14 -25.02 10.03
N VAL A 470 6.58 -25.85 9.09
CA VAL A 470 8.00 -25.88 8.66
C VAL A 470 8.42 -24.53 8.07
N ALA A 471 7.58 -23.92 7.21
CA ALA A 471 7.87 -22.63 6.62
C ALA A 471 7.93 -21.50 7.67
N LEU A 472 7.04 -21.52 8.67
CA LEU A 472 7.04 -20.57 9.79
C LEU A 472 8.30 -20.72 10.65
N GLN A 473 8.67 -21.95 11.04
CA GLN A 473 9.88 -22.20 11.84
C GLN A 473 11.14 -21.69 11.16
N ASN A 474 11.31 -21.97 9.87
CA ASN A 474 12.45 -21.47 9.10
C ASN A 474 12.47 -19.93 9.07
N ARG A 475 11.30 -19.30 8.94
CA ARG A 475 11.22 -17.84 8.89
C ARG A 475 11.46 -17.18 10.25
N ILE A 476 11.01 -17.80 11.33
CA ILE A 476 11.37 -17.41 12.71
C ILE A 476 12.88 -17.46 12.88
N GLY A 477 13.53 -18.56 12.49
CA GLY A 477 15.00 -18.68 12.55
C GLY A 477 15.72 -17.57 11.79
N PHE A 478 15.29 -17.29 10.55
CA PHE A 478 15.84 -16.22 9.72
C PHE A 478 15.72 -14.83 10.38
N TYR A 479 14.55 -14.48 10.93
CA TYR A 479 14.37 -13.18 11.55
C TYR A 479 15.09 -13.06 12.90
N SER A 480 15.22 -14.15 13.66
CA SER A 480 16.00 -14.19 14.90
C SER A 480 17.48 -13.90 14.67
N GLU A 481 18.06 -14.43 13.58
CA GLU A 481 19.44 -14.12 13.19
C GLU A 481 19.59 -12.63 12.84
N ASN A 482 18.67 -12.09 12.02
CA ASN A 482 18.69 -10.68 11.63
C ASN A 482 18.43 -9.71 12.78
N GLN A 483 17.59 -10.07 13.74
CA GLN A 483 17.41 -9.33 14.99
C GLN A 483 18.74 -9.26 15.75
N SER A 484 19.40 -10.40 15.93
CA SER A 484 20.67 -10.49 16.66
C SER A 484 21.76 -9.62 16.02
N LEU A 485 21.84 -9.63 14.69
CA LEU A 485 22.75 -8.76 13.93
C LEU A 485 22.43 -7.27 14.13
N SER A 486 21.15 -6.90 14.08
CA SER A 486 20.71 -5.52 14.26
C SER A 486 20.99 -4.99 15.67
N GLU A 487 20.74 -5.83 16.70
CA GLU A 487 21.07 -5.51 18.09
C GLU A 487 22.58 -5.36 18.32
N ALA A 488 23.40 -6.20 17.67
CA ALA A 488 24.85 -6.09 17.75
C ALA A 488 25.36 -4.76 17.19
N VAL A 489 24.79 -4.29 16.07
CA VAL A 489 25.09 -2.97 15.51
C VAL A 489 24.66 -1.86 16.48
N PHE A 490 23.42 -1.91 16.99
CA PHE A 490 22.92 -0.93 17.97
C PHE A 490 23.86 -0.78 19.17
N LYS A 491 24.23 -1.91 19.81
CA LYS A 491 25.11 -1.95 20.99
C LYS A 491 26.51 -1.37 20.71
N LYS A 492 27.02 -1.48 19.47
CA LYS A 492 28.34 -0.93 19.08
C LYS A 492 28.30 0.57 18.75
N VAL A 493 27.19 1.06 18.20
CA VAL A 493 27.09 2.43 17.66
C VAL A 493 26.50 3.41 18.67
N GLU A 494 25.56 3.00 19.52
CA GLU A 494 24.95 3.87 20.53
C GLU A 494 25.99 4.57 21.44
N PRO A 495 27.04 3.91 21.97
CA PRO A 495 28.05 4.59 22.78
C PRO A 495 28.81 5.67 22.00
N LYS A 496 29.06 5.45 20.70
CA LYS A 496 29.75 6.39 19.82
C LYS A 496 28.91 7.63 19.54
N GLN A 497 27.60 7.46 19.37
CA GLN A 497 26.65 8.57 19.26
C GLN A 497 26.71 9.48 20.49
N ARG A 498 26.73 8.90 21.70
CA ARG A 498 26.83 9.66 22.95
C ARG A 498 28.15 10.42 23.07
N GLN A 499 29.27 9.78 22.70
CA GLN A 499 30.60 10.42 22.70
C GLN A 499 30.68 11.60 21.71
N LEU A 500 30.12 11.45 20.50
CA LEU A 500 30.05 12.54 19.53
C LEU A 500 29.21 13.72 20.04
N ALA A 501 28.06 13.46 20.68
CA ALA A 501 27.24 14.51 21.29
C ALA A 501 28.01 15.29 22.37
N GLN A 502 28.76 14.58 23.21
CA GLN A 502 29.60 15.21 24.24
C GLN A 502 30.69 16.08 23.62
N LEU A 503 31.41 15.57 22.61
CA LEU A 503 32.43 16.33 21.87
C LEU A 503 31.85 17.62 21.26
N ILE A 504 30.71 17.53 20.57
CA ILE A 504 30.02 18.70 19.97
C ILE A 504 29.70 19.74 21.05
N THR A 505 29.17 19.30 22.19
CA THR A 505 28.84 20.19 23.31
C THR A 505 30.09 20.89 23.86
N GLN A 506 31.20 20.15 23.98
CA GLN A 506 32.47 20.70 24.45
C GLN A 506 33.08 21.71 23.47
N PHE A 507 33.03 21.46 22.15
CA PHE A 507 33.46 22.44 21.15
C PHE A 507 32.60 23.72 21.17
N LYS A 508 31.28 23.58 21.34
CA LYS A 508 30.38 24.74 21.50
C LYS A 508 30.68 25.53 22.77
N ALA A 509 31.01 24.85 23.87
CA ALA A 509 31.41 25.50 25.11
C ALA A 509 32.72 26.32 24.98
N LEU A 510 33.59 25.99 24.02
CA LEU A 510 34.77 26.79 23.66
C LEU A 510 34.45 28.02 22.78
N GLY A 511 33.17 28.27 22.46
CA GLY A 511 32.72 29.38 21.62
C GLY A 511 32.90 29.16 20.12
N VAL A 512 33.06 27.91 19.67
CA VAL A 512 33.21 27.56 18.25
C VAL A 512 31.84 27.51 17.56
N THR A 513 31.75 28.06 16.35
CA THR A 513 30.55 28.03 15.50
C THR A 513 30.73 27.10 14.30
N ALA A 514 29.71 26.38 13.86
CA ALA A 514 29.86 25.46 12.70
C ALA A 514 29.99 26.23 11.37
N SER A 515 30.76 25.68 10.42
CA SER A 515 30.87 26.20 9.05
C SER A 515 31.21 25.07 8.07
N SER A 516 30.46 24.93 6.98
CA SER A 516 30.71 23.92 5.93
C SER A 516 31.94 24.22 5.08
N HIS A 517 32.39 25.48 5.03
CA HIS A 517 33.56 25.87 4.25
C HIS A 517 34.84 25.16 4.74
N PHE A 518 35.41 24.30 3.90
CA PHE A 518 36.66 23.61 4.20
C PHE A 518 37.85 24.57 4.04
N PRO A 519 38.61 24.85 5.11
CA PRO A 519 39.76 25.73 5.03
C PRO A 519 40.96 24.95 4.48
N ASN A 520 41.44 25.33 3.31
CA ASN A 520 42.69 24.82 2.71
C ASN A 520 43.93 25.32 3.48
N SER A 521 44.06 24.96 4.76
CA SER A 521 45.10 25.45 5.66
C SER A 521 46.21 24.42 5.87
N MET A 522 47.41 24.91 6.22
CA MET A 522 48.54 24.06 6.62
C MET A 522 48.24 23.21 7.87
N THR A 523 47.23 23.57 8.67
CA THR A 523 46.83 22.79 9.85
C THR A 523 46.31 21.41 9.48
N PHE A 524 45.56 21.27 8.38
CA PHE A 524 45.11 19.96 7.90
C PHE A 524 46.26 19.13 7.30
N VAL A 525 47.32 19.77 6.80
CA VAL A 525 48.50 19.07 6.28
C VAL A 525 49.43 18.61 7.40
N GLN A 526 49.66 19.46 8.40
CA GLN A 526 50.66 19.23 9.45
C GLN A 526 50.13 18.49 10.68
N ASN A 527 48.83 18.63 10.98
CA ASN A 527 48.22 17.98 12.13
C ASN A 527 47.41 16.74 11.69
N PRO A 528 47.89 15.51 11.98
CA PRO A 528 47.23 14.28 11.56
C PRO A 528 45.84 14.12 12.18
N HIS A 529 45.52 14.81 13.29
CA HIS A 529 44.20 14.74 13.90
C HIS A 529 43.15 15.54 13.14
N TYR A 530 43.47 16.74 12.64
CA TYR A 530 42.53 17.50 11.79
C TYR A 530 42.26 16.76 10.48
N GLN A 531 43.32 16.22 9.85
CA GLN A 531 43.17 15.38 8.67
C GLN A 531 42.40 14.10 8.97
N GLY A 532 42.63 13.49 10.13
CA GLY A 532 41.93 12.27 10.56
C GLY A 532 40.41 12.46 10.67
N VAL A 533 39.95 13.58 11.23
CA VAL A 533 38.51 13.91 11.27
C VAL A 533 37.96 14.13 9.86
N HIS A 534 38.66 14.88 9.00
CA HIS A 534 38.22 15.15 7.62
C HIS A 534 38.12 13.86 6.78
N ASN A 535 39.16 13.02 6.83
CA ASN A 535 39.19 11.75 6.13
C ASN A 535 38.13 10.79 6.66
N GLY A 536 37.97 10.71 7.99
CA GLY A 536 36.92 9.90 8.62
C GLY A 536 35.52 10.34 8.21
N TYR A 537 35.25 11.66 8.17
CA TYR A 537 33.99 12.21 7.70
C TYR A 537 33.73 11.86 6.22
N LYS A 538 34.72 12.03 5.34
CA LYS A 538 34.60 11.63 3.93
C LYS A 538 34.34 10.13 3.76
N GLN A 539 35.04 9.29 4.52
CA GLN A 539 34.85 7.85 4.51
C GLN A 539 33.45 7.46 5.01
N LEU A 540 32.94 8.13 6.06
CA LEU A 540 31.59 7.92 6.57
C LEU A 540 30.53 8.28 5.51
N MET A 541 30.69 9.39 4.81
CA MET A 541 29.79 9.80 3.72
C MET A 541 29.84 8.79 2.55
N ALA A 542 31.03 8.29 2.21
CA ALA A 542 31.20 7.28 1.16
C ALA A 542 30.61 5.92 1.58
N SER A 543 30.82 5.48 2.82
CA SER A 543 30.33 4.18 3.31
C SER A 543 28.81 4.15 3.45
N THR A 544 28.20 5.30 3.78
CA THR A 544 26.75 5.48 3.82
C THR A 544 26.15 5.88 2.47
N ARG A 545 26.98 6.00 1.42
CA ARG A 545 26.61 6.41 0.05
C ARG A 545 25.83 7.73 0.00
N LEU A 546 26.04 8.58 1.00
CA LEU A 546 25.57 9.98 1.06
C LEU A 546 26.64 10.89 0.46
N THR A 547 27.18 10.57 -0.72
CA THR A 547 28.33 11.29 -1.29
C THR A 547 28.00 12.72 -1.72
N ASN A 548 26.72 13.07 -1.88
CA ASN A 548 26.26 14.43 -2.13
C ASN A 548 25.63 15.05 -0.86
N GLU A 549 26.12 16.21 -0.44
CA GLU A 549 25.61 16.94 0.73
C GLU A 549 24.13 17.33 0.57
N ASP A 550 23.66 17.54 -0.66
CA ASP A 550 22.29 17.96 -0.96
C ASP A 550 21.22 16.95 -0.50
N LEU A 551 21.53 15.65 -0.58
CA LEU A 551 20.62 14.60 -0.15
C LEU A 551 20.45 14.60 1.38
N LEU A 552 21.55 14.77 2.11
CA LEU A 552 21.53 14.86 3.57
C LEU A 552 20.77 16.12 4.02
N LEU A 553 20.97 17.25 3.36
CA LEU A 553 20.23 18.49 3.63
C LEU A 553 18.72 18.32 3.37
N SER A 554 18.35 17.66 2.28
CA SER A 554 16.94 17.40 1.96
C SER A 554 16.26 16.50 2.98
N LEU A 555 16.98 15.51 3.53
CA LEU A 555 16.46 14.67 4.62
C LEU A 555 16.30 15.45 5.92
N GLU A 556 17.19 16.39 6.21
CA GLU A 556 17.06 17.27 7.37
C GLU A 556 15.85 18.18 7.30
N GLU A 557 15.53 18.68 6.10
CA GLU A 557 14.30 19.44 5.88
C GLU A 557 13.06 18.57 6.09
N ILE A 558 13.08 17.31 5.60
CA ILE A 558 11.97 16.37 5.79
C ILE A 558 11.78 16.00 7.27
N ASP A 559 12.87 15.82 8.02
CA ASP A 559 12.82 15.55 9.46
C ASP A 559 12.24 16.72 10.26
N ALA A 560 12.46 17.97 9.80
CA ALA A 560 11.93 19.18 10.42
C ALA A 560 10.42 19.39 10.18
N ILE A 561 9.80 18.60 9.28
CA ILE A 561 8.35 18.68 9.02
C ILE A 561 7.58 18.22 10.28
N GLY A 562 6.77 19.12 10.85
CA GLY A 562 5.97 18.87 12.07
C GLY A 562 4.45 18.86 11.84
N LEU A 563 3.92 19.80 11.04
CA LEU A 563 2.51 19.84 10.63
C LEU A 563 2.35 19.16 9.28
N VAL A 564 1.50 18.12 9.18
CA VAL A 564 1.39 17.33 7.94
C VAL A 564 -0.05 17.12 7.51
N ASN A 565 -0.30 17.37 6.23
CA ASN A 565 -1.48 16.90 5.52
C ASN A 565 -1.48 15.35 5.55
N MET A 566 -2.40 14.76 6.31
CA MET A 566 -2.43 13.32 6.57
C MET A 566 -2.68 12.48 5.32
N PRO A 567 -3.64 12.81 4.43
CA PRO A 567 -3.77 12.14 3.15
C PRO A 567 -2.45 12.09 2.35
N LEU A 568 -1.76 13.22 2.24
CA LEU A 568 -0.49 13.30 1.50
C LEU A 568 0.64 12.51 2.21
N LEU A 569 0.69 12.57 3.55
CA LEU A 569 1.64 11.78 4.33
C LEU A 569 1.40 10.29 4.13
N TYR A 570 0.15 9.86 4.20
CA TYR A 570 -0.24 8.48 4.03
C TYR A 570 0.12 7.97 2.64
N GLU A 571 -0.21 8.74 1.60
CA GLU A 571 0.13 8.43 0.21
C GLU A 571 1.65 8.24 0.03
N ARG A 572 2.46 9.18 0.54
CA ARG A 572 3.93 9.08 0.50
C ARG A 572 4.46 7.92 1.32
N TRP A 573 3.84 7.62 2.45
CA TRP A 573 4.20 6.47 3.26
C TRP A 573 3.87 5.15 2.54
N CYS A 574 2.72 5.07 1.83
CA CYS A 574 2.38 3.93 0.98
C CYS A 574 3.40 3.74 -0.15
N LEU A 575 3.89 4.81 -0.78
CA LEU A 575 4.98 4.73 -1.76
C LEU A 575 6.20 4.00 -1.19
N LEU A 576 6.64 4.40 0.01
CA LEU A 576 7.77 3.77 0.69
C LEU A 576 7.49 2.30 1.01
N GLN A 577 6.28 1.94 1.45
CA GLN A 577 5.93 0.54 1.72
C GLN A 577 5.95 -0.31 0.45
N ILE A 578 5.43 0.20 -0.67
CA ILE A 578 5.47 -0.52 -1.97
C ILE A 578 6.93 -0.81 -2.33
N MET A 579 7.80 0.20 -2.26
CA MET A 579 9.22 0.05 -2.55
C MET A 579 9.90 -0.97 -1.61
N LYS A 580 9.61 -0.90 -0.31
CA LYS A 580 10.14 -1.85 0.68
C LYS A 580 9.75 -3.28 0.37
N VAL A 581 8.48 -3.55 0.07
CA VAL A 581 8.03 -4.92 -0.27
C VAL A 581 8.68 -5.42 -1.57
N LEU A 582 8.84 -4.55 -2.57
CA LEU A 582 9.53 -4.91 -3.82
C LEU A 582 10.99 -5.28 -3.57
N ILE A 583 11.71 -4.51 -2.74
CA ILE A 583 13.14 -4.71 -2.45
C ILE A 583 13.35 -5.87 -1.46
N GLU A 584 12.69 -5.83 -0.31
CA GLU A 584 12.91 -6.75 0.80
C GLU A 584 12.27 -8.12 0.57
N SER A 585 10.99 -8.15 0.16
CA SER A 585 10.24 -9.40 -0.01
C SER A 585 10.40 -10.01 -1.39
N PHE A 586 10.46 -9.20 -2.46
CA PHE A 586 10.53 -9.68 -3.85
C PHE A 586 11.89 -9.51 -4.54
N ARG A 587 12.91 -9.01 -3.83
CA ARG A 587 14.30 -8.91 -4.30
C ARG A 587 14.50 -8.10 -5.58
N PHE A 588 13.66 -7.11 -5.84
CA PHE A 588 13.92 -6.14 -6.89
C PHE A 588 15.07 -5.21 -6.51
N ILE A 589 15.85 -4.81 -7.49
CA ILE A 589 16.97 -3.89 -7.37
C ILE A 589 16.55 -2.58 -8.03
N PRO A 590 16.47 -1.45 -7.28
CA PRO A 590 16.13 -0.16 -7.86
C PRO A 590 17.30 0.42 -8.66
N GLN A 591 17.01 1.26 -9.65
CA GLN A 591 18.02 1.97 -10.44
C GLN A 591 18.88 2.93 -9.59
N THR A 592 20.14 3.16 -9.94
CA THR A 592 21.13 3.89 -9.11
C THR A 592 20.68 5.25 -8.54
N ASN A 593 19.84 6.02 -9.27
CA ASN A 593 19.46 7.39 -8.87
C ASN A 593 18.07 7.48 -8.21
N TRP A 594 17.47 6.35 -7.84
CA TRP A 594 16.10 6.30 -7.30
C TRP A 594 15.89 7.20 -6.07
N LYS A 595 16.92 7.37 -5.22
CA LYS A 595 16.86 8.18 -3.98
C LYS A 595 16.47 9.62 -4.24
N TYR A 596 17.06 10.23 -5.26
CA TYR A 596 16.75 11.61 -5.64
C TYR A 596 15.33 11.73 -6.17
N GLN A 597 14.85 10.75 -6.94
CA GLN A 597 13.48 10.74 -7.44
C GLN A 597 12.45 10.66 -6.30
N VAL A 598 12.72 9.86 -5.27
CA VAL A 598 11.86 9.79 -4.08
C VAL A 598 11.88 11.09 -3.28
N VAL A 599 13.07 11.68 -3.07
CA VAL A 599 13.19 12.97 -2.38
C VAL A 599 12.51 14.09 -3.16
N ASP A 600 12.67 14.12 -4.47
CA ASP A 600 12.00 15.06 -5.37
C ASP A 600 10.47 14.92 -5.32
N ALA A 601 9.95 13.68 -5.23
CA ALA A 601 8.52 13.41 -5.04
C ALA A 601 7.99 14.03 -3.74
N ILE A 602 8.76 13.89 -2.67
CA ILE A 602 8.36 14.31 -1.33
C ILE A 602 8.51 15.83 -1.16
N LYS A 603 9.62 16.42 -1.63
CA LYS A 603 9.97 17.82 -1.40
C LYS A 603 9.38 18.75 -2.46
N ASP A 604 9.65 18.48 -3.73
CA ASP A 604 9.36 19.41 -4.83
C ASP A 604 7.94 19.28 -5.37
N ARG A 605 7.14 18.33 -4.84
CA ARG A 605 5.81 17.96 -5.37
C ARG A 605 5.85 17.72 -6.88
N LYS A 606 6.98 17.20 -7.38
CA LYS A 606 7.13 16.79 -8.77
C LYS A 606 6.19 15.62 -9.02
N LYS A 607 5.54 15.67 -10.18
CA LYS A 607 4.54 14.72 -10.62
C LYS A 607 5.15 13.83 -11.70
N ASP A 608 4.49 12.72 -12.01
CA ASP A 608 4.92 11.81 -13.07
C ASP A 608 6.34 11.24 -12.82
N ILE A 609 6.64 10.92 -11.55
CA ILE A 609 7.94 10.39 -11.16
C ILE A 609 7.97 8.89 -11.41
N GLU A 610 8.97 8.40 -12.12
CA GLU A 610 9.11 6.98 -12.46
C GLU A 610 10.41 6.40 -11.88
N ILE A 611 10.26 5.32 -11.12
CA ILE A 611 11.36 4.57 -10.51
C ILE A 611 11.40 3.18 -11.13
N LEU A 612 12.53 2.85 -11.78
CA LEU A 612 12.75 1.54 -12.38
C LEU A 612 13.34 0.55 -11.38
N PHE A 613 12.81 -0.66 -11.42
CA PHE A 613 13.22 -1.82 -10.64
C PHE A 613 13.52 -3.00 -11.56
N ASP A 614 14.57 -3.75 -11.26
CA ASP A 614 14.95 -4.95 -12.01
C ASP A 614 15.13 -6.14 -11.06
N ASN A 615 14.62 -7.30 -11.47
CA ASN A 615 14.91 -8.58 -10.82
C ASN A 615 15.40 -9.56 -11.90
N PRO A 616 16.72 -9.63 -12.12
CA PRO A 616 17.32 -10.51 -13.13
C PRO A 616 16.97 -11.97 -12.93
N HIS A 617 16.96 -12.43 -11.66
CA HIS A 617 16.73 -13.83 -11.31
C HIS A 617 15.33 -14.30 -11.71
N SER A 618 14.34 -13.41 -11.58
CA SER A 618 12.94 -13.66 -11.92
C SER A 618 12.59 -13.26 -13.35
N LYS A 619 13.53 -12.68 -14.11
CA LYS A 619 13.35 -12.11 -15.46
C LYS A 619 12.22 -11.08 -15.53
N ARG A 620 12.14 -10.18 -14.53
CA ARG A 620 11.11 -9.13 -14.43
C ARG A 620 11.72 -7.76 -14.26
N THR A 621 11.18 -6.78 -14.96
CA THR A 621 11.42 -5.35 -14.74
C THR A 621 10.10 -4.67 -14.39
N LEU A 622 10.16 -3.67 -13.53
CA LEU A 622 8.99 -2.98 -13.01
C LEU A 622 9.26 -1.48 -12.98
N THR A 623 8.34 -0.69 -13.49
CA THR A 623 8.34 0.78 -13.31
C THR A 623 7.24 1.15 -12.34
N LEU A 624 7.64 1.70 -11.18
CA LEU A 624 6.73 2.28 -10.21
C LEU A 624 6.64 3.78 -10.48
N ALA A 625 5.49 4.23 -10.93
CA ALA A 625 5.23 5.63 -11.17
C ALA A 625 4.38 6.23 -10.04
N TYR A 626 4.77 7.39 -9.54
CA TYR A 626 4.07 8.16 -8.53
C TYR A 626 3.40 9.39 -9.16
N GLU A 627 2.12 9.58 -8.88
CA GLU A 627 1.31 10.68 -9.43
C GLU A 627 1.38 10.76 -10.98
N LYS A 628 1.32 9.59 -11.66
CA LYS A 628 1.39 9.48 -13.13
C LYS A 628 0.09 9.91 -13.78
N THR A 629 0.19 10.77 -14.78
CA THR A 629 -0.91 11.23 -15.61
C THR A 629 -1.17 10.18 -16.70
N LEU A 630 -2.35 9.57 -16.64
CA LEU A 630 -2.82 8.58 -17.61
C LEU A 630 -3.27 9.23 -18.92
N GLU A 631 -3.53 8.43 -19.95
CA GLU A 631 -3.96 8.93 -21.27
C GLU A 631 -5.29 9.71 -21.20
N ASN A 632 -6.14 9.36 -20.24
CA ASN A 632 -7.40 10.05 -19.96
C ASN A 632 -7.24 11.38 -19.18
N GLY A 633 -6.00 11.80 -18.90
CA GLY A 633 -5.67 13.02 -18.16
C GLY A 633 -5.93 12.94 -16.65
N LYS A 634 -6.34 11.77 -16.14
CA LYS A 634 -6.49 11.52 -14.70
C LYS A 634 -5.19 11.00 -14.11
N ARG A 635 -5.13 11.02 -12.79
CA ARG A 635 -3.90 10.77 -12.05
C ARG A 635 -4.16 9.89 -10.83
N PRO A 636 -3.92 8.58 -10.94
CA PRO A 636 -3.78 7.71 -9.79
C PRO A 636 -2.52 8.06 -8.99
N ASP A 637 -2.52 7.67 -7.72
CA ASP A 637 -1.38 7.90 -6.83
C ASP A 637 -0.20 7.00 -7.23
N PHE A 638 -0.45 5.74 -7.63
CA PHE A 638 0.59 4.83 -8.12
C PHE A 638 0.18 4.03 -9.35
N VAL A 639 1.14 3.85 -10.27
CA VAL A 639 1.02 2.94 -11.41
C VAL A 639 2.21 2.00 -11.42
N ILE A 640 1.94 0.70 -11.58
CA ILE A 640 2.96 -0.33 -11.70
C ILE A 640 2.90 -0.87 -13.13
N ASP A 641 3.88 -0.51 -13.93
CA ASP A 641 4.09 -1.06 -15.26
C ASP A 641 5.09 -2.23 -15.15
N LEU A 642 4.60 -3.46 -15.22
CA LEU A 642 5.38 -4.69 -15.11
C LEU A 642 5.72 -5.22 -16.50
N GLN A 643 6.97 -5.62 -16.71
CA GLN A 643 7.43 -6.34 -17.89
C GLN A 643 8.14 -7.63 -17.47
N TRP A 644 7.98 -8.70 -18.25
CA TRP A 644 8.67 -9.95 -17.99
C TRP A 644 8.97 -10.72 -19.28
N THR A 645 9.98 -11.57 -19.18
CA THR A 645 10.34 -12.52 -20.22
C THR A 645 9.83 -13.91 -19.84
N ALA A 646 9.38 -14.69 -20.82
CA ALA A 646 8.97 -16.07 -20.56
C ALA A 646 10.14 -16.91 -20.02
N ASP A 647 9.84 -17.89 -19.16
CA ASP A 647 10.85 -18.73 -18.52
C ASP A 647 11.62 -19.57 -19.56
N LYS A 648 10.90 -20.11 -20.54
CA LYS A 648 11.40 -21.03 -21.58
C LYS A 648 11.71 -20.37 -22.93
N ASP A 649 11.41 -19.08 -23.08
CA ASP A 649 11.62 -18.34 -24.34
C ASP A 649 12.08 -16.91 -24.02
N ASP A 650 13.38 -16.66 -24.18
CA ASP A 650 13.99 -15.36 -23.88
C ASP A 650 13.61 -14.25 -24.88
N GLN A 651 12.98 -14.59 -26.01
CA GLN A 651 12.50 -13.61 -26.99
C GLN A 651 11.07 -13.16 -26.72
N ALA A 652 10.26 -13.99 -26.03
CA ALA A 652 8.88 -13.67 -25.69
C ALA A 652 8.81 -12.69 -24.51
N ARG A 653 8.48 -11.43 -24.82
CA ARG A 653 8.31 -10.35 -23.84
C ARG A 653 6.84 -9.97 -23.68
N TYR A 654 6.45 -9.76 -22.43
CA TYR A 654 5.09 -9.40 -22.05
C TYR A 654 5.10 -8.18 -21.14
N SER A 655 3.97 -7.49 -21.07
CA SER A 655 3.79 -6.36 -20.18
C SER A 655 2.37 -6.30 -19.64
N ARG A 656 2.22 -5.70 -18.44
CA ARG A 656 0.93 -5.44 -17.84
C ARG A 656 1.01 -4.28 -16.86
N ARG A 657 -0.03 -3.46 -16.86
CA ARG A 657 -0.20 -2.32 -15.95
C ARG A 657 -1.15 -2.66 -14.81
N PHE A 658 -0.81 -2.18 -13.62
CA PHE A 658 -1.66 -2.20 -12.44
C PHE A 658 -1.78 -0.78 -11.88
N VAL A 659 -2.96 -0.41 -11.38
CA VAL A 659 -3.22 0.93 -10.86
C VAL A 659 -3.60 0.83 -9.38
N LEU A 660 -2.96 1.67 -8.56
CA LEU A 660 -3.16 1.77 -7.13
C LEU A 660 -3.47 3.22 -6.74
N ASP A 661 -4.33 3.39 -5.75
CA ASP A 661 -4.72 4.72 -5.26
C ASP A 661 -4.85 4.62 -3.73
N ALA A 662 -4.26 5.56 -2.99
CA ALA A 662 -4.28 5.60 -1.53
C ALA A 662 -5.33 6.60 -1.04
N LYS A 663 -6.19 6.17 -0.11
CA LYS A 663 -7.20 7.05 0.49
C LYS A 663 -7.18 6.94 2.00
N PHE A 664 -6.77 8.03 2.64
CA PHE A 664 -6.81 8.19 4.09
C PHE A 664 -8.22 8.63 4.53
N TYR A 665 -9.15 7.68 4.52
CA TYR A 665 -10.54 7.89 4.90
C TYR A 665 -10.88 7.16 6.21
N ASP A 666 -11.78 7.77 6.98
CA ASP A 666 -12.45 7.16 8.13
C ASP A 666 -13.66 6.32 7.65
N HIS A 667 -14.23 5.52 8.53
CA HIS A 667 -15.37 4.66 8.21
C HIS A 667 -16.56 5.48 7.65
N SER A 668 -16.78 6.68 8.18
CA SER A 668 -17.92 7.51 7.78
C SER A 668 -17.78 8.11 6.38
N THR A 669 -16.56 8.48 5.98
CA THR A 669 -16.28 8.95 4.63
C THR A 669 -16.43 7.84 3.60
N PHE A 670 -16.04 6.60 3.95
CA PHE A 670 -16.37 5.43 3.13
C PHE A 670 -17.88 5.25 3.00
N ALA A 671 -18.63 5.28 4.11
CA ALA A 671 -20.09 5.11 4.08
C ALA A 671 -20.78 6.16 3.19
N ARG A 672 -20.39 7.44 3.30
CA ARG A 672 -20.90 8.53 2.44
C ARG A 672 -20.61 8.33 0.94
N SER A 673 -19.54 7.60 0.62
CA SER A 673 -19.09 7.34 -0.76
C SER A 673 -19.63 6.03 -1.33
N GLY A 674 -20.66 5.43 -0.70
CA GLY A 674 -21.21 4.13 -1.12
C GLY A 674 -20.40 2.92 -0.63
N GLY A 675 -19.65 3.09 0.46
CA GLY A 675 -18.76 2.08 1.02
C GLY A 675 -17.48 1.87 0.22
N LEU A 676 -16.73 0.82 0.56
CA LEU A 676 -15.46 0.47 -0.09
C LEU A 676 -15.64 0.27 -1.61
N LEU A 677 -16.67 -0.46 -2.02
CA LEU A 677 -16.97 -0.74 -3.42
C LEU A 677 -17.38 0.51 -4.20
N GLY A 678 -18.10 1.44 -3.58
CA GLY A 678 -18.46 2.71 -4.21
C GLY A 678 -17.23 3.58 -4.51
N VAL A 679 -16.25 3.62 -3.61
CA VAL A 679 -14.96 4.31 -3.85
C VAL A 679 -14.20 3.63 -4.99
N ILE A 680 -14.09 2.31 -4.98
CA ILE A 680 -13.41 1.55 -6.04
C ILE A 680 -14.08 1.77 -7.41
N ASP A 681 -15.42 1.75 -7.47
CA ASP A 681 -16.17 2.04 -8.69
C ASP A 681 -15.90 3.46 -9.21
N GLY A 682 -15.83 4.44 -8.30
CA GLY A 682 -15.43 5.82 -8.62
C GLY A 682 -14.05 5.91 -9.26
N LEU A 683 -13.07 5.15 -8.76
CA LEU A 683 -11.72 5.11 -9.34
C LEU A 683 -11.70 4.35 -10.68
N ARG A 684 -12.31 3.17 -10.72
CA ARG A 684 -12.23 2.27 -11.87
C ARG A 684 -13.04 2.76 -13.06
N ASN A 685 -14.28 3.21 -12.85
CA ASN A 685 -15.24 3.50 -13.90
C ASN A 685 -15.46 5.00 -14.11
N GLN A 686 -15.57 5.81 -13.04
CA GLN A 686 -15.83 7.24 -13.20
C GLN A 686 -14.57 8.04 -13.55
N LYS A 687 -13.44 7.71 -12.90
CA LYS A 687 -12.11 8.23 -13.31
C LYS A 687 -11.46 7.40 -14.42
N ASP A 688 -12.07 6.28 -14.80
CA ASP A 688 -11.63 5.39 -15.87
C ASP A 688 -10.17 4.93 -15.75
N TYR A 689 -9.69 4.64 -14.52
CA TYR A 689 -8.33 4.13 -14.30
C TYR A 689 -8.07 2.76 -14.95
N ARG A 690 -9.13 2.04 -15.33
CA ARG A 690 -9.01 0.79 -16.09
C ARG A 690 -8.47 1.02 -17.51
N GLU A 691 -8.64 2.22 -18.07
CA GLU A 691 -8.35 2.55 -19.47
C GLU A 691 -8.94 1.52 -20.48
N ALA A 692 -8.57 1.61 -21.76
CA ALA A 692 -9.03 0.66 -22.77
C ALA A 692 -8.49 -0.77 -22.56
N THR A 693 -7.38 -0.91 -21.82
CA THR A 693 -6.67 -2.18 -21.57
C THR A 693 -7.26 -2.98 -20.40
N ASN A 694 -8.30 -2.47 -19.73
CA ASN A 694 -8.93 -3.06 -18.54
C ASN A 694 -7.89 -3.39 -17.44
N ASN A 695 -7.06 -2.41 -17.10
CA ASN A 695 -6.06 -2.49 -16.05
C ASN A 695 -6.72 -2.82 -14.70
N PRO A 696 -6.13 -3.70 -13.87
CA PRO A 696 -6.62 -3.92 -12.52
C PRO A 696 -6.44 -2.66 -11.65
N VAL A 697 -7.47 -2.31 -10.87
CA VAL A 697 -7.50 -1.08 -10.06
C VAL A 697 -7.73 -1.41 -8.58
N PHE A 698 -6.80 -1.04 -7.71
CA PHE A 698 -6.86 -1.36 -6.29
C PHE A 698 -6.72 -0.12 -5.40
N LEU A 699 -7.45 -0.13 -4.29
CA LEU A 699 -7.42 0.93 -3.27
C LEU A 699 -6.55 0.50 -2.07
N ILE A 700 -5.78 1.43 -1.52
CA ILE A 700 -5.03 1.25 -0.28
C ILE A 700 -5.66 2.16 0.80
N HIS A 701 -6.04 1.60 1.95
CA HIS A 701 -6.70 2.36 3.01
C HIS A 701 -6.28 1.95 4.44
N PRO A 702 -6.38 2.88 5.42
CA PRO A 702 -6.01 2.63 6.81
C PRO A 702 -7.20 2.24 7.72
N CYS A 703 -8.42 2.18 7.20
CA CYS A 703 -9.64 1.91 7.98
C CYS A 703 -9.87 0.39 8.14
N LYS A 704 -9.95 -0.11 9.38
CA LYS A 704 -10.10 -1.55 9.67
C LYS A 704 -11.50 -2.08 9.39
N ASP A 705 -12.53 -1.32 9.73
CA ASP A 705 -13.91 -1.80 9.79
C ASP A 705 -14.72 -1.42 8.54
N VAL A 706 -14.04 -1.23 7.40
CA VAL A 706 -14.68 -0.78 6.15
C VAL A 706 -15.38 -1.92 5.40
N ILE A 707 -15.00 -3.18 5.67
CA ILE A 707 -15.59 -4.35 5.02
C ILE A 707 -16.85 -4.75 5.80
N ALA A 708 -18.00 -4.35 5.27
CA ALA A 708 -19.29 -4.78 5.80
C ALA A 708 -19.58 -6.27 5.54
N ASP A 709 -19.08 -6.78 4.42
CA ASP A 709 -19.45 -8.08 3.87
C ASP A 709 -18.22 -8.95 3.59
N VAL A 710 -17.84 -9.77 4.56
CA VAL A 710 -16.74 -10.74 4.38
C VAL A 710 -17.12 -11.78 3.33
N VAL A 711 -16.18 -12.12 2.45
CA VAL A 711 -16.39 -13.07 1.32
C VAL A 711 -15.45 -14.27 1.34
N THR A 712 -14.56 -14.38 2.33
CA THR A 712 -13.62 -15.48 2.50
C THR A 712 -13.46 -15.86 3.97
N ALA A 713 -13.28 -17.15 4.26
CA ALA A 713 -13.07 -17.65 5.62
C ALA A 713 -11.66 -17.33 6.16
N GLN A 714 -10.79 -16.79 5.31
CA GLN A 714 -9.42 -16.43 5.66
C GLN A 714 -9.40 -15.15 6.48
N HIS A 715 -8.51 -15.08 7.47
CA HIS A 715 -8.45 -13.96 8.42
C HIS A 715 -8.28 -12.59 7.74
N TRP A 716 -7.51 -12.52 6.66
CA TRP A 716 -7.27 -11.30 5.90
C TRP A 716 -8.55 -10.71 5.29
N GLY A 717 -9.57 -11.54 5.00
CA GLY A 717 -10.84 -11.10 4.41
C GLY A 717 -11.69 -10.20 5.29
N LYS A 718 -11.33 -10.06 6.56
CA LYS A 718 -11.94 -9.09 7.48
C LYS A 718 -11.51 -7.65 7.19
N TYR A 719 -10.33 -7.47 6.60
CA TYR A 719 -9.68 -6.17 6.45
C TYR A 719 -9.41 -5.80 4.99
N SER A 720 -9.18 -6.79 4.14
CA SER A 720 -8.88 -6.63 2.71
C SER A 720 -9.88 -7.38 1.83
N TYR A 721 -10.09 -6.87 0.63
CA TYR A 721 -10.89 -7.47 -0.42
C TYR A 721 -10.09 -7.47 -1.72
N LEU A 722 -9.65 -8.63 -2.20
CA LEU A 722 -8.79 -8.75 -3.39
C LEU A 722 -9.57 -8.93 -4.70
N GLY A 723 -10.90 -8.76 -4.67
CA GLY A 723 -11.75 -9.07 -5.83
C GLY A 723 -11.89 -10.58 -6.06
N GLU A 724 -11.73 -11.37 -5.01
CA GLU A 724 -11.67 -12.83 -5.03
C GLU A 724 -13.03 -13.52 -5.21
N ALA A 725 -14.12 -12.79 -4.92
CA ALA A 725 -15.49 -13.24 -5.07
C ALA A 725 -16.41 -12.02 -5.25
N GLY A 726 -17.56 -12.21 -5.89
CA GLY A 726 -18.57 -11.16 -6.02
C GLY A 726 -19.31 -10.94 -4.69
N SER A 727 -19.54 -9.68 -4.34
CA SER A 727 -20.37 -9.30 -3.20
C SER A 727 -21.84 -9.23 -3.63
N GLY A 728 -22.64 -10.25 -3.30
CA GLY A 728 -24.09 -10.27 -3.50
C GLY A 728 -24.62 -11.24 -4.57
N ALA A 729 -25.95 -11.42 -4.59
CA ALA A 729 -26.65 -12.40 -5.43
C ALA A 729 -26.74 -12.04 -6.93
N GLY A 730 -26.08 -10.95 -7.37
CA GLY A 730 -26.36 -10.23 -8.64
C GLY A 730 -25.31 -10.26 -9.75
N GLY A 731 -24.23 -11.06 -9.67
CA GLY A 731 -23.65 -11.63 -10.90
C GLY A 731 -22.52 -10.90 -11.66
N ILE A 732 -21.75 -9.97 -11.09
CA ILE A 732 -20.44 -9.61 -11.68
C ILE A 732 -19.32 -10.05 -10.76
N LYS A 733 -18.48 -10.97 -11.24
CA LYS A 733 -17.31 -11.44 -10.50
C LYS A 733 -16.12 -10.57 -10.86
N PRO A 734 -15.40 -10.01 -9.87
CA PRO A 734 -14.27 -9.12 -10.14
C PRO A 734 -13.11 -9.84 -10.81
N ASN A 735 -12.96 -11.14 -10.56
CA ASN A 735 -11.80 -11.94 -10.99
C ASN A 735 -10.45 -11.25 -10.71
N HIS A 736 -10.33 -10.63 -9.53
CA HIS A 736 -9.17 -9.85 -9.13
C HIS A 736 -8.83 -8.65 -10.04
N ASP A 737 -9.80 -8.12 -10.80
CA ASP A 737 -9.64 -6.88 -11.59
C ASP A 737 -9.76 -5.62 -10.73
N TYR A 738 -10.36 -5.72 -9.55
CA TYR A 738 -10.43 -4.61 -8.62
C TYR A 738 -10.60 -5.08 -7.19
N GLY A 739 -10.17 -4.26 -6.25
CA GLY A 739 -10.23 -4.57 -4.83
C GLY A 739 -9.67 -3.45 -3.96
N ALA A 740 -9.48 -3.74 -2.68
CA ALA A 740 -8.83 -2.87 -1.73
C ALA A 740 -8.07 -3.65 -0.67
N ILE A 741 -6.98 -3.08 -0.17
CA ILE A 741 -6.19 -3.64 0.92
C ILE A 741 -6.11 -2.67 2.09
N PHE A 742 -6.11 -3.26 3.28
CA PHE A 742 -5.79 -2.55 4.51
C PHE A 742 -4.28 -2.39 4.66
N LEU A 743 -3.82 -1.17 4.91
CA LEU A 743 -2.41 -0.85 5.14
C LEU A 743 -2.27 0.27 6.19
N SER A 744 -1.67 -0.04 7.34
CA SER A 744 -1.56 0.92 8.46
C SER A 744 -0.41 0.57 9.44
N PRO A 745 0.46 1.53 9.82
CA PRO A 745 1.55 1.37 10.81
C PRO A 745 1.10 1.23 12.25
N ILE A 746 -0.19 1.33 12.50
CA ILE A 746 -0.76 1.13 13.83
C ILE A 746 -0.94 -0.37 14.10
N ASP A 747 -1.23 -1.15 13.06
CA ASP A 747 -1.53 -2.57 13.20
C ASP A 747 -0.27 -3.42 13.02
N LYS A 748 0.17 -4.05 14.11
CA LYS A 748 1.34 -4.92 14.11
C LYS A 748 1.06 -6.33 13.57
N GLU A 749 -0.19 -6.78 13.56
CA GLU A 749 -0.56 -8.12 13.11
C GLU A 749 -0.55 -8.25 11.59
N LEU A 750 -0.99 -7.21 10.87
CA LEU A 750 -1.18 -7.27 9.41
C LEU A 750 -0.24 -6.38 8.61
N TYR A 751 0.66 -5.66 9.29
CA TYR A 751 1.32 -4.44 8.80
C TYR A 751 1.64 -4.40 7.29
N ASN A 752 2.37 -5.38 6.75
CA ASN A 752 2.74 -5.41 5.33
C ASN A 752 2.25 -6.66 4.57
N ASP A 753 1.55 -7.58 5.24
CA ASP A 753 1.16 -8.85 4.62
C ASP A 753 0.15 -8.63 3.51
N GLU A 754 -0.79 -7.70 3.69
CA GLU A 754 -1.82 -7.43 2.69
C GLU A 754 -1.25 -6.75 1.44
N LEU A 755 -0.26 -5.88 1.62
CA LEU A 755 0.49 -5.30 0.50
C LEU A 755 1.35 -6.35 -0.21
N GLN A 756 2.03 -7.22 0.52
CA GLN A 756 2.80 -8.33 -0.06
C GLN A 756 1.88 -9.33 -0.80
N ARG A 757 0.68 -9.59 -0.27
CA ARG A 757 -0.34 -10.43 -0.92
C ARG A 757 -0.83 -9.79 -2.22
N LEU A 758 -1.10 -8.48 -2.23
CA LEU A 758 -1.53 -7.75 -3.43
C LEU A 758 -0.44 -7.71 -4.52
N LEU A 759 0.79 -7.35 -4.15
CA LEU A 759 1.90 -7.34 -5.10
C LEU A 759 2.25 -8.76 -5.58
N GLY A 760 2.13 -9.78 -4.71
CA GLY A 760 2.23 -11.18 -5.09
C GLY A 760 1.17 -11.59 -6.13
N LEU A 761 -0.08 -11.17 -5.93
CA LEU A 761 -1.17 -11.38 -6.90
C LEU A 761 -0.81 -10.77 -8.26
N PHE A 762 -0.25 -9.56 -8.31
CA PHE A 762 0.18 -8.91 -9.56
C PHE A 762 1.34 -9.64 -10.24
N LEU A 763 2.35 -10.02 -9.45
CA LEU A 763 3.61 -10.59 -9.94
C LEU A 763 3.54 -12.10 -10.23
N GLN A 764 2.53 -12.81 -9.73
CA GLN A 764 2.36 -14.26 -9.92
C GLN A 764 1.06 -14.66 -10.63
N TYR A 765 -0.09 -14.03 -10.32
CA TYR A 765 -1.39 -14.53 -10.78
C TYR A 765 -1.94 -13.73 -11.96
N LYS A 766 -1.99 -12.40 -11.82
CA LYS A 766 -2.53 -11.48 -12.83
C LYS A 766 -1.50 -11.08 -13.86
N LEU A 767 -0.60 -11.97 -14.26
CA LEU A 767 0.37 -11.70 -15.33
C LEU A 767 -0.31 -11.81 -16.71
N GLU A 768 -0.91 -12.97 -16.97
CA GLU A 768 -1.43 -13.36 -18.28
C GLU A 768 -2.91 -13.78 -18.18
N SER A 769 -3.45 -14.33 -19.26
CA SER A 769 -4.79 -14.93 -19.24
C SER A 769 -4.84 -16.05 -18.19
N SER A 770 -5.91 -16.07 -17.40
CA SER A 770 -6.13 -17.11 -16.41
C SER A 770 -6.59 -18.42 -17.04
N ASN A 771 -7.05 -18.44 -18.30
CA ASN A 771 -7.45 -19.69 -18.96
C ASN A 771 -6.21 -20.53 -19.33
N THR A 772 -6.13 -21.76 -18.82
CA THR A 772 -5.01 -22.67 -19.08
C THR A 772 -5.29 -23.72 -20.15
N SER A 773 -6.48 -23.78 -20.76
CA SER A 773 -6.95 -24.91 -21.59
C SER A 773 -6.01 -25.32 -22.72
N SER A 774 -5.26 -24.37 -23.29
CA SER A 774 -4.29 -24.59 -24.36
C SER A 774 -2.84 -24.78 -23.88
N LEU A 775 -2.60 -24.77 -22.57
CA LEU A 775 -1.27 -24.86 -21.97
C LEU A 775 -0.93 -26.29 -21.54
N PRO A 776 0.36 -26.70 -21.65
CA PRO A 776 0.81 -28.04 -21.27
C PRO A 776 0.69 -28.31 -19.76
N ASN A 777 0.77 -27.26 -18.94
CA ASN A 777 0.60 -27.31 -17.49
C ASN A 777 0.04 -25.99 -16.96
N ASP A 778 -0.23 -25.94 -15.66
CA ASP A 778 -0.86 -24.78 -15.01
C ASP A 778 0.13 -23.70 -14.56
N LEU A 779 1.43 -23.83 -14.84
CA LEU A 779 2.40 -22.77 -14.55
C LEU A 779 2.11 -21.52 -15.39
N THR A 780 2.54 -20.38 -14.89
CA THR A 780 2.60 -19.14 -15.67
C THR A 780 3.74 -19.21 -16.69
N GLN A 781 3.65 -18.43 -17.77
CA GLN A 781 4.79 -18.28 -18.69
C GLN A 781 5.97 -17.57 -18.02
N ALA A 782 5.71 -16.68 -17.06
CA ALA A 782 6.76 -16.07 -16.25
C ALA A 782 7.40 -17.08 -15.31
N LYS A 783 8.70 -16.89 -15.05
CA LYS A 783 9.45 -17.71 -14.10
C LYS A 783 8.81 -17.63 -12.70
N PRO A 784 8.45 -18.76 -12.06
CA PRO A 784 7.83 -18.75 -10.74
C PRO A 784 8.84 -18.32 -9.66
N PHE A 785 8.34 -17.72 -8.60
CA PHE A 785 9.13 -17.32 -7.43
C PHE A 785 8.29 -17.46 -6.15
N CYS A 786 8.93 -17.46 -5.00
CA CYS A 786 8.25 -17.60 -3.70
C CYS A 786 7.62 -16.27 -3.24
N ILE A 787 6.32 -16.26 -2.94
CA ILE A 787 5.66 -15.05 -2.40
C ILE A 787 6.26 -14.59 -1.07
N ARG A 788 6.70 -15.53 -0.21
CA ARG A 788 7.16 -15.23 1.16
C ARG A 788 8.55 -14.57 1.19
N CYS A 789 9.47 -14.96 0.30
CA CYS A 789 10.86 -14.50 0.35
C CYS A 789 11.46 -14.06 -0.99
N GLY A 790 10.70 -14.11 -2.09
CA GLY A 790 11.13 -13.66 -3.42
C GLY A 790 12.11 -14.59 -4.14
N SER A 791 12.50 -15.72 -3.53
CA SER A 791 13.45 -16.65 -4.15
C SER A 791 12.85 -17.33 -5.39
N VAL A 792 13.67 -17.49 -6.42
CA VAL A 792 13.35 -18.27 -7.63
C VAL A 792 13.84 -19.72 -7.53
N GLU A 793 14.54 -20.07 -6.46
CA GLU A 793 15.03 -21.42 -6.20
C GLU A 793 13.88 -22.28 -5.67
N LEU A 794 13.15 -22.89 -6.61
CA LEU A 794 11.97 -23.71 -6.36
C LEU A 794 12.22 -25.15 -6.82
N ARG A 795 12.08 -26.12 -5.90
CA ARG A 795 12.08 -27.54 -6.27
C ARG A 795 10.67 -27.98 -6.67
N THR A 796 10.57 -28.79 -7.72
CA THR A 796 9.30 -29.43 -8.08
C THR A 796 9.05 -30.64 -7.19
N ILE A 797 7.84 -30.76 -6.66
CA ILE A 797 7.42 -31.87 -5.81
C ILE A 797 6.69 -32.91 -6.67
N GLU A 798 7.19 -34.14 -6.65
CA GLU A 798 6.54 -35.26 -7.33
C GLU A 798 5.20 -35.59 -6.66
N LYS A 799 4.17 -35.77 -7.48
CA LYS A 799 2.82 -36.11 -7.04
C LYS A 799 2.64 -37.62 -7.02
N THR A 800 1.86 -38.13 -6.07
CA THR A 800 1.34 -39.51 -6.15
C THR A 800 0.48 -39.67 -7.41
N GLY A 801 0.55 -40.83 -8.08
CA GLY A 801 -0.17 -41.07 -9.34
C GLY A 801 -1.70 -40.95 -9.25
N GLY A 802 -2.27 -41.07 -8.05
CA GLY A 802 -3.70 -40.91 -7.80
C GLY A 802 -4.04 -40.41 -6.40
N TYR A 803 -5.34 -40.23 -6.16
CA TYR A 803 -5.94 -39.88 -4.88
C TYR A 803 -7.32 -40.54 -4.75
N THR A 804 -7.73 -40.85 -3.52
CA THR A 804 -9.11 -41.28 -3.24
C THR A 804 -10.02 -40.05 -3.23
N ASN A 805 -11.05 -40.03 -4.08
CA ASN A 805 -12.02 -38.95 -4.12
C ASN A 805 -13.05 -39.05 -2.96
N LYS A 806 -13.95 -38.07 -2.83
CA LYS A 806 -14.97 -38.04 -1.76
C LYS A 806 -15.97 -39.22 -1.81
N GLN A 807 -15.99 -39.98 -2.92
CA GLN A 807 -16.84 -41.15 -3.13
C GLN A 807 -16.09 -42.47 -2.86
N GLY A 808 -14.84 -42.40 -2.37
CA GLY A 808 -14.02 -43.58 -2.10
C GLY A 808 -13.35 -44.18 -3.34
N VAL A 809 -13.43 -43.53 -4.50
CA VAL A 809 -12.91 -44.05 -5.77
C VAL A 809 -11.50 -43.52 -6.02
N GLN A 810 -10.59 -44.42 -6.40
CA GLN A 810 -9.24 -44.03 -6.85
C GLN A 810 -9.34 -43.23 -8.15
N SER A 811 -8.82 -42.01 -8.13
CA SER A 811 -8.82 -41.07 -9.24
C SER A 811 -7.39 -40.68 -9.57
N ALA A 812 -7.04 -40.65 -10.86
CA ALA A 812 -5.74 -40.15 -11.29
C ALA A 812 -5.63 -38.65 -11.02
N ARG A 813 -4.46 -38.18 -10.60
CA ARG A 813 -4.19 -36.74 -10.53
C ARG A 813 -3.98 -36.20 -11.95
N THR A 814 -4.46 -34.99 -12.20
CA THR A 814 -4.17 -34.32 -13.48
C THR A 814 -2.65 -34.13 -13.62
N PRO A 815 -2.06 -34.45 -14.79
CA PRO A 815 -0.65 -34.18 -15.02
C PRO A 815 -0.36 -32.68 -15.12
N ARG A 816 -1.36 -31.84 -15.44
CA ARG A 816 -1.21 -30.39 -15.67
C ARG A 816 -0.89 -29.58 -14.40
N SER A 817 -1.35 -30.02 -13.23
CA SER A 817 -1.06 -29.30 -11.99
C SER A 817 0.41 -29.40 -11.61
N VAL A 818 0.97 -28.37 -10.99
CA VAL A 818 2.39 -28.34 -10.61
C VAL A 818 2.52 -27.93 -9.15
N TRP A 819 3.30 -28.69 -8.38
CA TRP A 819 3.59 -28.43 -6.97
C TRP A 819 5.05 -28.04 -6.84
N LEU A 820 5.30 -26.91 -6.20
CA LEU A 820 6.62 -26.34 -5.99
C LEU A 820 6.87 -26.10 -4.50
N GLN A 821 8.13 -26.16 -4.10
CA GLN A 821 8.55 -25.79 -2.76
C GLN A 821 9.80 -24.92 -2.82
N CYS A 822 9.79 -23.81 -2.08
CA CYS A 822 10.93 -22.92 -1.98
C CYS A 822 12.06 -23.58 -1.21
N THR A 823 13.28 -23.58 -1.74
CA THR A 823 14.44 -24.19 -1.07
C THR A 823 14.99 -23.33 0.06
N GLU A 824 14.64 -22.05 0.12
CA GLU A 824 15.13 -21.13 1.15
C GLU A 824 14.20 -21.02 2.37
N CYS A 825 12.89 -20.96 2.16
CA CYS A 825 11.92 -20.80 3.26
C CYS A 825 10.92 -21.94 3.37
N GLU A 826 11.07 -23.00 2.57
CA GLU A 826 10.20 -24.19 2.54
C GLU A 826 8.71 -23.90 2.24
N GLN A 827 8.37 -22.67 1.83
CA GLN A 827 7.03 -22.29 1.40
C GLN A 827 6.56 -23.18 0.24
N PHE A 828 5.41 -23.80 0.45
CA PHE A 828 4.75 -24.62 -0.56
C PHE A 828 3.88 -23.76 -1.48
N ILE A 829 3.89 -24.08 -2.77
CA ILE A 829 3.11 -23.40 -3.82
C ILE A 829 2.49 -24.45 -4.73
N SER A 830 1.19 -24.34 -5.00
CA SER A 830 0.52 -25.19 -5.98
C SER A 830 -0.14 -24.37 -7.08
N PHE A 831 0.11 -24.79 -8.31
CA PHE A 831 -0.56 -24.34 -9.52
C PHE A 831 -1.53 -25.43 -9.96
N ASN A 832 -2.78 -25.04 -10.17
CA ASN A 832 -3.85 -25.93 -10.60
C ASN A 832 -4.82 -25.16 -11.51
N HIS A 833 -5.90 -25.79 -11.93
CA HIS A 833 -6.98 -25.16 -12.69
C HIS A 833 -8.34 -25.54 -12.13
N CYS A 834 -9.33 -24.68 -12.40
CA CYS A 834 -10.72 -25.00 -12.20
C CYS A 834 -11.18 -26.00 -13.27
N GLN A 835 -11.80 -27.11 -12.85
CA GLN A 835 -12.33 -28.11 -13.78
C GLN A 835 -13.51 -27.60 -14.64
N GLN A 836 -14.19 -26.53 -14.21
CA GLN A 836 -15.35 -26.00 -14.92
C GLN A 836 -14.97 -24.96 -15.97
N SER A 837 -13.99 -24.11 -15.67
CA SER A 837 -13.65 -22.94 -16.49
C SER A 837 -12.21 -22.92 -17.00
N ASP A 838 -11.41 -23.97 -16.70
CA ASP A 838 -9.97 -24.02 -16.95
C ASP A 838 -9.21 -22.79 -16.42
N THR A 839 -9.79 -22.06 -15.47
CA THR A 839 -9.17 -20.89 -14.84
C THR A 839 -8.06 -21.37 -13.92
N ARG A 840 -6.83 -20.89 -14.14
CA ARG A 840 -5.67 -21.09 -13.28
C ARG A 840 -6.01 -20.69 -11.86
N LEU A 841 -5.53 -21.48 -10.92
CA LEU A 841 -5.62 -21.24 -9.49
C LEU A 841 -4.22 -21.40 -8.90
N VAL A 842 -3.79 -20.40 -8.13
CA VAL A 842 -2.49 -20.40 -7.45
C VAL A 842 -2.72 -20.35 -5.95
N LYS A 843 -2.16 -21.32 -5.23
CA LYS A 843 -2.23 -21.40 -3.77
C LYS A 843 -0.83 -21.42 -3.18
N ASN A 844 -0.44 -20.33 -2.51
CA ASN A 844 0.83 -20.23 -1.80
C ASN A 844 0.68 -20.69 -0.33
N GLY A 845 0.45 -21.98 -0.13
CA GLY A 845 0.22 -22.55 1.20
C GLY A 845 -1.12 -22.10 1.81
N LEU A 846 -1.22 -22.17 3.14
CA LEU A 846 -2.46 -21.85 3.85
C LEU A 846 -2.64 -20.33 4.02
N TYR A 847 -1.55 -19.65 4.35
CA TYR A 847 -1.60 -18.24 4.75
C TYR A 847 -1.64 -17.27 3.56
N TRP A 848 -0.82 -17.47 2.54
CA TRP A 848 -0.63 -16.54 1.41
C TRP A 848 -1.60 -16.81 0.24
N THR A 849 -2.87 -16.98 0.55
CA THR A 849 -3.94 -17.21 -0.45
C THR A 849 -4.43 -15.89 -1.08
N TYR A 850 -4.66 -15.89 -2.39
CA TYR A 850 -5.30 -14.77 -3.09
C TYR A 850 -6.82 -14.95 -3.18
N HIS A 851 -7.26 -16.20 -3.26
CA HIS A 851 -8.61 -16.57 -3.59
C HIS A 851 -9.47 -16.77 -2.35
N SER A 852 -10.79 -16.59 -2.50
CA SER A 852 -11.75 -16.86 -1.42
C SER A 852 -11.69 -18.32 -1.01
N ALA A 853 -11.65 -18.60 0.28
CA ALA A 853 -11.78 -19.95 0.81
C ALA A 853 -13.25 -20.36 0.94
N ARG A 854 -13.53 -21.66 0.81
CA ARG A 854 -14.85 -22.22 1.09
C ARG A 854 -15.16 -22.12 2.59
N ALA A 855 -16.36 -21.67 2.94
CA ALA A 855 -16.74 -21.45 4.34
C ALA A 855 -16.63 -22.74 5.18
N ILE A 856 -17.20 -23.87 4.71
CA ILE A 856 -17.17 -25.17 5.41
C ILE A 856 -15.79 -25.87 5.35
N GLU A 857 -14.99 -25.56 4.33
CA GLU A 857 -13.65 -26.15 4.10
C GLU A 857 -12.63 -25.02 3.87
N PRO A 858 -12.17 -24.30 4.92
CA PRO A 858 -11.36 -23.09 4.78
C PRO A 858 -9.99 -23.29 4.11
N PHE A 859 -9.53 -24.54 4.00
CA PHE A 859 -8.30 -24.93 3.31
C PHE A 859 -8.48 -24.98 1.79
N ASN A 860 -9.72 -25.06 1.28
CA ASN A 860 -9.99 -25.14 -0.15
C ASN A 860 -10.35 -23.78 -0.71
N ILE A 861 -9.69 -23.39 -1.80
CA ILE A 861 -9.94 -22.13 -2.48
C ILE A 861 -10.98 -22.26 -3.60
N LYS A 862 -11.80 -21.23 -3.74
CA LYS A 862 -12.80 -21.03 -4.79
C LYS A 862 -12.14 -20.45 -6.04
N CYS A 863 -12.65 -20.83 -7.20
CA CYS A 863 -12.31 -20.19 -8.45
C CYS A 863 -12.92 -18.78 -8.50
N PRO A 864 -12.13 -17.73 -8.75
CA PRO A 864 -12.65 -16.37 -8.82
C PRO A 864 -13.59 -16.14 -10.02
N GLU A 865 -13.48 -16.97 -11.07
CA GLU A 865 -14.29 -16.88 -12.30
C GLU A 865 -15.65 -17.58 -12.17
N CYS A 866 -15.70 -18.83 -11.70
CA CYS A 866 -16.96 -19.59 -11.62
C CYS A 866 -17.55 -19.66 -10.19
N GLY A 867 -16.73 -19.41 -9.17
CA GLY A 867 -17.10 -19.59 -7.75
C GLY A 867 -17.14 -21.06 -7.31
N GLU A 868 -16.92 -22.02 -8.22
CA GLU A 868 -16.74 -23.42 -7.86
C GLU A 868 -15.36 -23.66 -7.27
N TRP A 869 -15.25 -24.68 -6.45
CA TRP A 869 -14.01 -25.08 -5.83
C TRP A 869 -13.15 -25.88 -6.81
N GLY A 870 -11.85 -25.55 -6.84
CA GLY A 870 -10.87 -26.44 -7.44
C GLY A 870 -10.81 -27.75 -6.65
N GLY A 871 -10.68 -28.88 -7.34
CA GLY A 871 -10.26 -30.12 -6.69
C GLY A 871 -8.78 -30.00 -6.33
N TRP A 872 -8.47 -29.92 -5.03
CA TRP A 872 -7.10 -29.81 -4.49
C TRP A 872 -6.61 -31.14 -3.89
#